data_AF-A0A1R0ZJY3-F1
#
_entry.id   AF-A0A1R0ZJY3-F1
#
_cell.length_a   1.000
_cell.length_b   1.000
_cell.length_c   1.000
_cell.angle_alpha   90.00
_cell.angle_beta   90.00
_cell.angle_gamma   90.00
#
_symmetry.space_group_name_H-M   'P 1'
#
loop_
_entity.id
_entity.type
_entity.pdbx_description
1 polymer ?
#
loop_
_entity_poly.entity_id
_entity_poly.type
_entity_poly.pdbx_seq_one_letter_code
_entity_poly.pdbx_strand_id
1 'polypeptide(L)'
;MQMMKKRARKITGALLAVALFTLSAIPVGAAKLPGASYSPVQLEAVQSKKMTYYKNGSASIPNTLDWITDASTLKFLPLSVIGDVTSVVLDKEGVYWIGTQNGLQRVDFNASDTKDIVQYMAGPRYLYGGDNHVTGLASDEAGGIWARTASGVTHIAMPEQTMHEKSFIYEDLVQTILDRRGMVHGTSFTFTDTDNTTDAVNYNSATGVFNSTPTTSDNDGLWTTMYAMGEVFRYKALQEQYGTNPTSEQVAEINDAKAAALRATKAVLLLDYVSGRGNGFPVRSYMLTSEATAATVGNTVYGYQSTNGFWFQNFVGPDKNNPNGIIPSMQRDDGVEPIGYSMVRVTKDAENKKGSTLFPSGGTDVMNYNGLGLSQASIDELNLTRPEGQKLGIDIKTIVETTESGPVYQVLPVITAATNNSTAKEDKTTSETNKPLFQLTAPVYEQIPDFFNDLFPSSVIVDGHIDMNQIVYKADTSSDEVIGHYAMFYTAFKYLVGDSNDPELLELKSFIEETTHRMTELILKDDHYYIEDATGKSTQWSRWLGKYFNDSLSTMEKQKQWEFSVGVDKDGNDALSYGYEDAPLNALEVMGVLKTASFVTEKRYPADSLKYEMAYEQAFASSYSKEDPYVNGLGYIDMALEYVERRIVRQATNAYSDNGNEVVTMDNAGDSTNANATLHNDWTQYINYSDEELGWFPVFILVTLEQDELRHAKIVEAYDQWYSNEVREENPFYTFLYQLAHPDKTDVDLQSAVRFLYRFPEFQIEFPVEWDRQDVFYIEPGDRDKAKQTNYALAPDERRIIKHNSNPFANESQSTGVNPNYNYRTGSIEAGSVFTLPYWMGRYFEIIKE
;
A
#
# COMPACT_ATOMS: atom_id res chain seq x y z
N MET A 1 -1.19 34.15 54.07
CA MET A 1 -1.63 33.26 55.15
C MET A 1 -2.90 32.56 54.68
N GLN A 2 -2.81 31.24 54.51
CA GLN A 2 -3.85 30.23 54.26
C GLN A 2 -4.72 30.23 52.99
N MET A 3 -4.43 29.18 52.20
CA MET A 3 -5.10 28.55 51.07
C MET A 3 -6.54 28.09 51.36
N MET A 4 -7.42 28.13 50.35
CA MET A 4 -8.57 27.23 50.21
C MET A 4 -8.34 26.25 49.06
N LYS A 5 -8.41 24.96 49.41
CA LYS A 5 -8.14 23.78 48.56
C LYS A 5 -9.35 23.42 47.69
N LYS A 6 -9.08 23.10 46.42
CA LYS A 6 -9.95 22.32 45.52
C LYS A 6 -10.16 20.91 46.09
N ARG A 7 -11.41 20.42 46.02
CA ARG A 7 -11.81 19.06 46.38
C ARG A 7 -11.51 18.11 45.22
N ALA A 8 -10.58 17.18 45.43
CA ALA A 8 -10.46 15.98 44.61
C ALA A 8 -11.51 14.96 45.06
N ARG A 9 -12.33 14.46 44.13
CA ARG A 9 -13.18 13.28 44.34
C ARG A 9 -12.29 12.05 44.13
N LYS A 10 -12.15 11.25 45.19
CA LYS A 10 -11.50 9.93 45.16
C LYS A 10 -12.42 8.94 44.46
N ILE A 11 -12.02 8.44 43.30
CA ILE A 11 -12.55 7.19 42.74
C ILE A 11 -11.83 6.06 43.48
N THR A 12 -12.62 5.16 44.08
CA THR A 12 -12.10 4.05 44.88
C THR A 12 -11.90 2.88 43.91
N GLY A 13 -10.64 2.54 43.63
CA GLY A 13 -10.30 1.41 42.78
C GLY A 13 -10.64 0.09 43.44
N ALA A 14 -11.47 -0.72 42.78
CA ALA A 14 -11.53 -2.15 43.00
C ALA A 14 -10.48 -2.79 42.08
N LEU A 15 -9.33 -3.16 42.63
CA LEU A 15 -8.36 -4.04 41.99
C LEU A 15 -9.01 -5.43 41.86
N LEU A 16 -9.58 -5.72 40.69
CA LEU A 16 -9.83 -7.09 40.27
C LEU A 16 -8.49 -7.65 39.77
N ALA A 17 -8.00 -8.67 40.47
CA ALA A 17 -6.84 -9.43 40.04
C ALA A 17 -7.18 -10.16 38.73
N VAL A 18 -6.71 -9.62 37.61
CA VAL A 18 -6.72 -10.33 36.33
C VAL A 18 -5.69 -11.45 36.44
N ALA A 19 -6.14 -12.70 36.34
CA ALA A 19 -5.26 -13.85 36.26
C ALA A 19 -4.53 -13.80 34.92
N LEU A 20 -3.23 -13.50 34.96
CA LEU A 20 -2.31 -13.66 33.83
C LEU A 20 -2.28 -15.14 33.43
N PHE A 21 -2.98 -15.48 32.35
CA PHE A 21 -2.79 -16.75 31.69
C PHE A 21 -1.44 -16.72 30.98
N THR A 22 -0.50 -17.53 31.44
CA THR A 22 0.76 -17.76 30.75
C THR A 22 0.44 -18.42 29.40
N LEU A 23 0.64 -17.69 28.31
CA LEU A 23 0.63 -18.20 26.94
C LEU A 23 1.68 -19.31 26.83
N SER A 24 1.22 -20.56 26.82
CA SER A 24 2.07 -21.72 26.53
C SER A 24 2.37 -21.73 25.03
N ALA A 25 3.65 -21.55 24.68
CA ALA A 25 4.15 -21.69 23.31
C ALA A 25 3.82 -23.09 22.77
N ILE A 26 2.98 -23.15 21.73
CA ILE A 26 2.70 -24.35 20.95
C ILE A 26 3.85 -24.52 19.95
N PRO A 27 4.42 -25.73 19.78
CA PRO A 27 5.52 -25.95 18.85
C PRO A 27 5.13 -25.64 17.41
N VAL A 28 6.04 -24.98 16.70
CA VAL A 28 5.86 -24.43 15.37
C VAL A 28 6.03 -25.50 14.28
N GLY A 29 4.98 -26.29 14.04
CA GLY A 29 4.65 -26.86 12.72
C GLY A 29 3.52 -26.03 12.09
N ALA A 30 3.00 -26.39 10.91
CA ALA A 30 1.93 -25.62 10.26
C ALA A 30 0.80 -25.47 11.24
N ALA A 31 0.48 -24.23 11.56
CA ALA A 31 -0.61 -23.97 12.45
C ALA A 31 -1.87 -23.86 11.61
N LYS A 32 -2.39 -24.98 11.10
CA LYS A 32 -3.84 -25.03 10.87
C LYS A 32 -4.48 -24.58 12.18
N LEU A 33 -5.34 -23.56 12.13
CA LEU A 33 -5.93 -23.02 13.35
C LEU A 33 -6.62 -24.15 14.14
N PRO A 34 -6.41 -24.26 15.46
CA PRO A 34 -7.05 -25.30 16.26
C PRO A 34 -8.57 -25.31 16.05
N GLY A 35 -9.11 -26.46 15.63
CA GLY A 35 -10.55 -26.60 15.36
C GLY A 35 -11.00 -26.19 13.96
N ALA A 36 -10.10 -25.73 13.08
CA ALA A 36 -10.46 -25.39 11.72
C ALA A 36 -10.93 -26.59 10.88
N SER A 37 -12.00 -26.39 10.13
CA SER A 37 -12.70 -27.41 9.34
C SER A 37 -12.36 -27.38 7.86
N TYR A 38 -11.77 -26.29 7.34
CA TYR A 38 -11.33 -26.22 5.94
C TYR A 38 -10.27 -27.29 5.62
N SER A 39 -10.19 -27.69 4.35
CA SER A 39 -9.17 -28.63 3.86
C SER A 39 -8.24 -27.90 2.90
N PRO A 40 -6.93 -28.21 2.90
CA PRO A 40 -5.99 -27.59 1.99
C PRO A 40 -6.38 -27.88 0.54
N VAL A 41 -6.28 -26.86 -0.32
CA VAL A 41 -6.26 -27.07 -1.77
C VAL A 41 -4.88 -27.61 -2.15
N GLN A 42 -4.85 -28.78 -2.77
CA GLN A 42 -3.62 -29.34 -3.32
C GLN A 42 -3.26 -28.60 -4.60
N LEU A 43 -2.10 -27.96 -4.62
CA LEU A 43 -1.53 -27.32 -5.78
C LEU A 43 -0.90 -28.36 -6.70
N GLU A 44 -1.02 -28.13 -8.00
CA GLU A 44 -0.39 -28.94 -9.04
C GLU A 44 0.57 -28.07 -9.86
N ALA A 45 1.48 -28.71 -10.59
CA ALA A 45 2.23 -28.04 -11.64
C ALA A 45 1.27 -27.66 -12.76
N VAL A 46 1.34 -26.41 -13.23
CA VAL A 46 0.44 -25.90 -14.28
C VAL A 46 1.23 -25.31 -15.43
N GLN A 47 0.65 -25.33 -16.63
CA GLN A 47 1.25 -24.72 -17.81
C GLN A 47 1.38 -23.19 -17.63
N SER A 48 2.62 -22.70 -17.61
CA SER A 48 2.95 -21.28 -17.46
C SER A 48 3.41 -20.67 -18.79
N LYS A 49 3.02 -19.43 -19.06
CA LYS A 49 3.30 -18.75 -20.34
C LYS A 49 4.70 -18.13 -20.33
N LYS A 50 5.58 -18.59 -21.23
CA LYS A 50 6.92 -18.03 -21.45
C LYS A 50 7.04 -17.46 -22.86
N MET A 51 7.19 -16.14 -22.94
CA MET A 51 7.18 -15.42 -24.21
C MET A 51 8.61 -15.12 -24.70
N THR A 52 8.84 -15.33 -26.00
CA THR A 52 9.99 -14.79 -26.72
C THR A 52 9.52 -13.94 -27.89
N TYR A 53 10.05 -12.71 -27.99
CA TYR A 53 9.58 -11.68 -28.93
C TYR A 53 10.57 -11.50 -30.08
N TYR A 54 10.10 -11.68 -31.31
CA TYR A 54 10.88 -11.57 -32.54
C TYR A 54 10.34 -10.43 -33.39
N LYS A 55 11.20 -9.45 -33.71
CA LYS A 55 10.84 -8.38 -34.64
C LYS A 55 10.58 -8.97 -36.04
N ASN A 56 9.67 -8.37 -36.81
CA ASN A 56 9.50 -8.77 -38.21
C ASN A 56 10.85 -8.72 -38.96
N GLY A 57 11.15 -9.80 -39.69
CA GLY A 57 12.42 -9.99 -40.38
C GLY A 57 13.58 -10.50 -39.50
N SER A 58 13.34 -10.80 -38.23
CA SER A 58 14.32 -11.45 -37.35
C SER A 58 14.89 -12.72 -37.99
N ALA A 59 16.22 -12.86 -37.96
CA ALA A 59 16.90 -14.02 -38.51
C ALA A 59 16.74 -15.27 -37.62
N SER A 60 16.30 -15.08 -36.37
CA SER A 60 16.14 -16.11 -35.35
C SER A 60 14.77 -16.77 -35.36
N ILE A 61 13.85 -16.29 -36.21
CA ILE A 61 12.59 -16.99 -36.48
C ILE A 61 12.92 -18.27 -37.29
N PRO A 62 12.56 -19.48 -36.82
CA PRO A 62 12.86 -20.70 -37.55
C PRO A 62 12.19 -20.72 -38.93
N ASN A 63 12.98 -20.98 -39.98
CA ASN A 63 12.48 -21.06 -41.36
C ASN A 63 11.72 -22.37 -41.66
N THR A 64 11.70 -23.30 -40.70
CA THR A 64 11.01 -24.59 -40.79
C THR A 64 9.59 -24.57 -40.22
N LEU A 65 9.12 -23.42 -39.69
CA LEU A 65 7.77 -23.31 -39.17
C LEU A 65 6.73 -23.50 -40.28
N ASP A 66 5.78 -24.41 -40.06
CA ASP A 66 4.64 -24.62 -40.93
C ASP A 66 3.50 -23.67 -40.52
N TRP A 67 3.38 -22.56 -41.24
CA TRP A 67 2.41 -21.51 -40.92
C TRP A 67 1.01 -21.89 -41.42
N ILE A 68 0.10 -22.13 -40.47
CA ILE A 68 -1.32 -22.27 -40.74
C ILE A 68 -1.97 -20.88 -40.83
N THR A 69 -2.66 -20.60 -41.93
CA THR A 69 -3.28 -19.29 -42.23
C THR A 69 -4.74 -19.43 -42.62
N ASP A 70 -5.40 -20.48 -42.15
CA ASP A 70 -6.82 -20.71 -42.36
C ASP A 70 -7.48 -21.30 -41.11
N ALA A 71 -8.81 -21.23 -41.08
CA ALA A 71 -9.62 -21.70 -39.97
C ALA A 71 -10.16 -23.13 -40.17
N SER A 72 -9.65 -23.89 -41.14
CA SER A 72 -10.27 -25.17 -41.54
C SER A 72 -10.24 -26.22 -40.42
N THR A 73 -9.28 -26.13 -39.50
CA THR A 73 -9.17 -27.00 -38.32
C THR A 73 -10.28 -26.76 -37.30
N LEU A 74 -10.91 -25.59 -37.29
CA LEU A 74 -11.99 -25.26 -36.36
C LEU A 74 -13.27 -26.00 -36.74
N LYS A 75 -13.62 -27.07 -36.00
CA LYS A 75 -14.76 -27.94 -36.34
C LYS A 75 -16.01 -27.74 -35.47
N PHE A 76 -15.89 -27.06 -34.33
CA PHE A 76 -16.99 -26.91 -33.38
C PHE A 76 -17.83 -25.63 -33.59
N LEU A 77 -17.40 -24.72 -34.49
CA LEU A 77 -18.14 -23.51 -34.88
C LEU A 77 -18.41 -23.48 -36.40
N PRO A 78 -19.59 -23.01 -36.84
CA PRO A 78 -19.87 -22.84 -38.26
C PRO A 78 -19.11 -21.65 -38.86
N LEU A 79 -18.73 -21.74 -40.14
CA LEU A 79 -18.01 -20.67 -40.85
C LEU A 79 -18.68 -19.28 -40.77
N SER A 80 -20.01 -19.24 -40.63
CA SER A 80 -20.78 -18.00 -40.56
C SER A 80 -20.58 -17.19 -39.28
N VAL A 81 -19.98 -17.76 -38.23
CA VAL A 81 -19.78 -17.09 -36.94
C VAL A 81 -18.30 -16.89 -36.57
N ILE A 82 -17.37 -17.21 -37.48
CA ILE A 82 -15.91 -17.12 -37.27
C ILE A 82 -15.24 -16.17 -38.26
N GLY A 83 -15.96 -15.12 -38.70
CA GLY A 83 -15.50 -14.24 -39.78
C GLY A 83 -14.23 -13.43 -39.48
N ASP A 84 -13.86 -13.34 -38.20
CA ASP A 84 -12.66 -12.70 -37.68
C ASP A 84 -11.51 -13.69 -37.42
N VAL A 85 -11.74 -15.00 -37.51
CA VAL A 85 -10.71 -16.04 -37.34
C VAL A 85 -9.82 -16.11 -38.58
N THR A 86 -8.51 -16.00 -38.37
CA THR A 86 -7.51 -15.95 -39.43
C THR A 86 -6.69 -17.24 -39.54
N SER A 87 -6.57 -18.01 -38.47
CA SER A 87 -5.71 -19.21 -38.41
C SER A 87 -6.06 -20.08 -37.21
N VAL A 88 -6.06 -21.41 -37.36
CA VAL A 88 -6.35 -22.34 -36.25
C VAL A 88 -5.42 -23.55 -36.24
N VAL A 89 -4.76 -23.77 -35.10
CA VAL A 89 -3.95 -24.96 -34.80
C VAL A 89 -4.66 -25.76 -33.71
N LEU A 90 -4.74 -27.08 -33.89
CA LEU A 90 -5.14 -28.02 -32.84
C LEU A 90 -3.87 -28.77 -32.41
N ASP A 91 -3.50 -28.65 -31.14
CA ASP A 91 -2.33 -29.37 -30.63
C ASP A 91 -2.64 -30.86 -30.35
N LYS A 92 -1.64 -31.60 -29.86
CA LYS A 92 -1.73 -33.05 -29.67
C LYS A 92 -2.61 -33.43 -28.49
N GLU A 93 -2.78 -32.50 -27.56
CA GLU A 93 -3.56 -32.61 -26.33
C GLU A 93 -5.04 -32.24 -26.58
N GLY A 94 -5.37 -31.74 -27.79
CA GLY A 94 -6.72 -31.41 -28.19
C GLY A 94 -7.13 -29.97 -27.86
N VAL A 95 -6.15 -29.10 -27.56
CA VAL A 95 -6.34 -27.67 -27.30
C VAL A 95 -6.25 -26.89 -28.60
N TYR A 96 -7.19 -25.98 -28.81
CA TYR A 96 -7.20 -25.12 -29.98
C TYR A 96 -6.45 -23.82 -29.69
N TRP A 97 -5.55 -23.45 -30.58
CA TRP A 97 -5.00 -22.11 -30.71
C TRP A 97 -5.67 -21.42 -31.89
N ILE A 98 -6.34 -20.31 -31.63
CA ILE A 98 -7.17 -19.59 -32.60
C ILE A 98 -6.65 -18.16 -32.74
N GLY A 99 -6.05 -17.87 -33.88
CA GLY A 99 -5.65 -16.52 -34.27
C GLY A 99 -6.85 -15.78 -34.86
N THR A 100 -7.02 -14.53 -34.46
CA THR A 100 -8.12 -13.66 -34.91
C THR A 100 -7.60 -12.32 -35.41
N GLN A 101 -8.50 -11.48 -35.91
CA GLN A 101 -8.18 -10.08 -36.22
C GLN A 101 -7.86 -9.24 -34.98
N ASN A 102 -8.28 -9.68 -33.79
CA ASN A 102 -8.23 -8.93 -32.54
C ASN A 102 -7.58 -9.74 -31.39
N GLY A 103 -6.59 -10.57 -31.71
CA GLY A 103 -5.79 -11.29 -30.72
C GLY A 103 -5.73 -12.80 -30.95
N LEU A 104 -5.20 -13.49 -29.95
CA LEU A 104 -5.02 -14.94 -29.91
C LEU A 104 -5.88 -15.53 -28.79
N GLN A 105 -6.49 -16.69 -29.05
CA GLN A 105 -7.24 -17.45 -28.06
C GLN A 105 -6.64 -18.85 -27.91
N ARG A 106 -6.55 -19.34 -26.68
CA ARG A 106 -6.29 -20.76 -26.37
C ARG A 106 -7.58 -21.35 -25.81
N VAL A 107 -8.12 -22.39 -26.45
CA VAL A 107 -9.37 -23.05 -26.06
C VAL A 107 -9.12 -24.49 -25.64
N ASP A 108 -9.32 -24.77 -24.36
CA ASP A 108 -9.08 -26.06 -23.72
C ASP A 108 -10.35 -26.54 -23.03
N PHE A 109 -11.10 -27.41 -23.72
CA PHE A 109 -12.36 -27.95 -23.19
C PHE A 109 -12.18 -28.91 -22.01
N ASN A 110 -10.94 -29.28 -21.67
CA ASN A 110 -10.62 -30.11 -20.51
C ASN A 110 -10.15 -29.29 -19.30
N ALA A 111 -10.08 -27.95 -19.41
CA ALA A 111 -9.75 -27.08 -18.29
C ALA A 111 -10.70 -27.33 -17.11
N SER A 112 -10.12 -27.49 -15.91
CA SER A 112 -10.88 -27.76 -14.68
C SER A 112 -11.74 -26.56 -14.26
N ASP A 113 -11.24 -25.34 -14.47
CA ASP A 113 -12.00 -24.10 -14.29
C ASP A 113 -12.63 -23.65 -15.61
N THR A 114 -13.94 -23.40 -15.57
CA THR A 114 -14.70 -22.91 -16.73
C THR A 114 -14.20 -21.56 -17.26
N LYS A 115 -13.63 -20.70 -16.42
CA LYS A 115 -13.03 -19.41 -16.81
C LYS A 115 -11.69 -19.57 -17.52
N ASP A 116 -11.10 -20.77 -17.50
CA ASP A 116 -9.85 -21.10 -18.20
C ASP A 116 -10.07 -21.94 -19.47
N ILE A 117 -11.31 -22.33 -19.77
CA ILE A 117 -11.67 -22.97 -21.03
C ILE A 117 -11.23 -22.09 -22.20
N VAL A 118 -11.37 -20.78 -22.09
CA VAL A 118 -10.87 -19.81 -23.07
C VAL A 118 -9.90 -18.87 -22.37
N GLN A 119 -8.67 -18.82 -22.86
CA GLN A 119 -7.68 -17.83 -22.45
C GLN A 119 -7.45 -16.83 -23.59
N TYR A 120 -7.48 -15.55 -23.25
CA TYR A 120 -7.33 -14.45 -24.22
C TYR A 120 -5.94 -13.84 -24.13
N MET A 121 -5.32 -13.65 -25.29
CA MET A 121 -3.97 -13.14 -25.40
C MET A 121 -3.93 -12.00 -26.42
N ALA A 122 -3.73 -10.79 -25.94
CA ALA A 122 -3.69 -9.58 -26.75
C ALA A 122 -2.66 -8.58 -26.19
N GLY A 123 -2.38 -7.54 -26.97
CA GLY A 123 -1.43 -6.49 -26.61
C GLY A 123 0.03 -6.96 -26.62
N PRO A 124 0.96 -6.06 -26.28
CA PRO A 124 2.39 -6.30 -26.39
C PRO A 124 2.91 -7.43 -25.50
N ARG A 125 2.18 -7.83 -24.44
CA ARG A 125 2.53 -8.99 -23.62
C ARG A 125 2.54 -10.29 -24.41
N TYR A 126 1.65 -10.45 -25.38
CA TYR A 126 1.49 -11.72 -26.11
C TYR A 126 1.76 -11.59 -27.60
N LEU A 127 1.51 -10.43 -28.19
CA LEU A 127 1.64 -10.21 -29.62
C LEU A 127 2.63 -9.08 -29.87
N TYR A 128 3.68 -9.37 -30.65
CA TYR A 128 4.78 -8.44 -30.87
C TYR A 128 4.28 -7.04 -31.28
N GLY A 129 4.66 -6.03 -30.50
CA GLY A 129 4.31 -4.64 -30.77
C GLY A 129 2.86 -4.23 -30.47
N GLY A 130 2.08 -5.08 -29.79
CA GLY A 130 0.64 -4.87 -29.60
C GLY A 130 -0.17 -5.05 -30.88
N ASP A 131 0.39 -5.74 -31.89
CA ASP A 131 -0.31 -6.02 -33.13
C ASP A 131 -1.27 -7.20 -32.96
N ASN A 132 -2.53 -6.91 -32.66
CA ASN A 132 -3.53 -7.94 -32.40
C ASN A 132 -3.99 -8.70 -33.67
N HIS A 133 -3.58 -8.27 -34.86
CA HIS A 133 -3.98 -8.93 -36.10
C HIS A 133 -3.10 -10.16 -36.38
N VAL A 134 -3.54 -11.33 -35.90
CA VAL A 134 -2.85 -12.60 -36.13
C VAL A 134 -3.03 -13.00 -37.59
N THR A 135 -1.94 -13.33 -38.28
CA THR A 135 -1.91 -13.69 -39.71
C THR A 135 -1.46 -15.12 -39.97
N GLY A 136 -1.06 -15.83 -38.91
CA GLY A 136 -0.69 -17.24 -38.99
C GLY A 136 -0.22 -17.78 -37.66
N LEU A 137 -0.44 -19.07 -37.47
CA LEU A 137 -0.01 -19.83 -36.30
C LEU A 137 0.85 -21.02 -36.73
N ALA A 138 1.80 -21.42 -35.89
CA ALA A 138 2.53 -22.68 -36.06
C ALA A 138 2.70 -23.34 -34.68
N SER A 139 2.48 -24.66 -34.60
CA SER A 139 2.73 -25.41 -33.37
C SER A 139 4.21 -25.39 -33.01
N ASP A 140 4.54 -25.36 -31.72
CA ASP A 140 5.90 -25.64 -31.25
C ASP A 140 6.14 -27.13 -30.93
N GLU A 141 5.13 -27.98 -31.18
CA GLU A 141 5.12 -29.43 -30.92
C GLU A 141 5.19 -29.84 -29.43
N ALA A 142 5.19 -28.87 -28.51
CA ALA A 142 5.33 -29.02 -27.06
C ALA A 142 4.19 -28.33 -26.26
N GLY A 143 3.03 -28.10 -26.89
CA GLY A 143 1.85 -27.50 -26.28
C GLY A 143 1.82 -25.96 -26.28
N GLY A 144 2.86 -25.31 -26.80
CA GLY A 144 2.90 -23.87 -27.05
C GLY A 144 2.64 -23.52 -28.51
N ILE A 145 2.82 -22.24 -28.84
CA ILE A 145 2.47 -21.71 -30.16
C ILE A 145 3.41 -20.60 -30.63
N TRP A 146 3.63 -20.55 -31.94
CA TRP A 146 4.20 -19.39 -32.63
C TRP A 146 3.06 -18.57 -33.23
N ALA A 147 2.98 -17.29 -32.88
CA ALA A 147 1.98 -16.36 -33.39
C ALA A 147 2.61 -15.28 -34.25
N ARG A 148 2.19 -15.17 -35.52
CA ARG A 148 2.70 -14.18 -36.49
C ARG A 148 1.71 -13.05 -36.72
N THR A 149 2.21 -11.82 -36.70
CA THR A 149 1.48 -10.60 -37.03
C THR A 149 2.24 -9.84 -38.13
N ALA A 150 1.76 -8.67 -38.55
CA ALA A 150 2.52 -7.82 -39.49
C ALA A 150 3.77 -7.20 -38.83
N SER A 151 3.69 -6.98 -37.52
CA SER A 151 4.74 -6.32 -36.72
C SER A 151 5.84 -7.27 -36.26
N GLY A 152 5.56 -8.57 -36.09
CA GLY A 152 6.56 -9.55 -35.67
C GLY A 152 5.98 -10.93 -35.39
N VAL A 153 6.75 -11.73 -34.65
CA VAL A 153 6.37 -13.07 -34.18
C VAL A 153 6.60 -13.16 -32.67
N THR A 154 5.67 -13.79 -31.95
CA THR A 154 5.89 -14.20 -30.56
C THR A 154 5.88 -15.73 -30.49
N HIS A 155 6.85 -16.34 -29.83
CA HIS A 155 6.76 -17.73 -29.37
C HIS A 155 6.24 -17.74 -27.94
N ILE A 156 5.17 -18.47 -27.69
CA ILE A 156 4.56 -18.64 -26.37
C ILE A 156 4.72 -20.12 -26.00
N ALA A 157 5.74 -20.42 -25.21
CA ALA A 157 5.94 -21.75 -24.63
C ALA A 157 5.03 -21.93 -23.41
N MET A 158 4.61 -23.18 -23.17
CA MET A 158 3.68 -23.55 -22.08
C MET A 158 4.25 -24.65 -21.16
N PRO A 159 5.49 -24.53 -20.62
CA PRO A 159 6.02 -25.56 -19.73
C PRO A 159 5.18 -25.69 -18.46
N GLU A 160 5.09 -26.92 -17.95
CA GLU A 160 4.56 -27.16 -16.60
C GLU A 160 5.52 -26.62 -15.55
N GLN A 161 4.97 -25.92 -14.56
CA GLN A 161 5.74 -25.34 -13.46
C GLN A 161 4.93 -25.32 -12.18
N THR A 162 5.60 -25.62 -11.07
CA THR A 162 5.06 -25.51 -9.71
C THR A 162 5.04 -24.05 -9.24
N MET A 163 4.23 -23.74 -8.22
CA MET A 163 4.20 -22.40 -7.64
C MET A 163 5.48 -22.10 -6.84
N HIS A 164 6.11 -23.13 -6.27
CA HIS A 164 7.45 -23.02 -5.67
C HIS A 164 8.50 -22.57 -6.69
N GLU A 165 8.58 -23.22 -7.85
CA GLU A 165 9.53 -22.84 -8.91
C GLU A 165 9.30 -21.40 -9.38
N LYS A 166 8.04 -21.00 -9.48
CA LYS A 166 7.66 -19.62 -9.83
C LYS A 166 8.13 -18.60 -8.80
N SER A 167 8.04 -18.94 -7.51
CA SER A 167 8.49 -18.05 -6.43
C SER A 167 9.97 -17.71 -6.52
N PHE A 168 10.83 -18.62 -7.01
CA PHE A 168 12.26 -18.33 -7.19
C PHE A 168 12.53 -17.22 -8.21
N ILE A 169 11.69 -17.07 -9.23
CA ILE A 169 11.83 -15.99 -10.22
C ILE A 169 11.54 -14.64 -9.54
N TYR A 170 10.53 -14.57 -8.68
CA TYR A 170 10.21 -13.35 -7.95
C TYR A 170 11.33 -12.97 -6.98
N GLU A 171 11.87 -13.94 -6.26
CA GLU A 171 12.99 -13.71 -5.34
C GLU A 171 14.26 -13.24 -6.07
N ASP A 172 14.57 -13.82 -7.24
CA ASP A 172 15.69 -13.38 -8.06
C ASP A 172 15.49 -11.92 -8.53
N LEU A 173 14.30 -11.56 -9.01
CA LEU A 173 13.98 -10.19 -9.40
C LEU A 173 14.06 -9.21 -8.21
N VAL A 174 13.64 -9.64 -7.01
CA VAL A 174 13.76 -8.81 -5.81
C VAL A 174 15.22 -8.52 -5.50
N GLN A 175 16.05 -9.56 -5.44
CA GLN A 175 17.47 -9.44 -5.10
C GLN A 175 18.27 -8.67 -6.16
N THR A 176 17.90 -8.80 -7.43
CA THR A 176 18.67 -8.21 -8.54
C THR A 176 18.27 -6.78 -8.85
N ILE A 177 16.97 -6.45 -8.82
CA ILE A 177 16.48 -5.17 -9.35
C ILE A 177 15.41 -4.47 -8.51
N LEU A 178 14.75 -5.08 -7.52
CA LEU A 178 13.69 -4.39 -6.75
C LEU A 178 14.13 -3.95 -5.34
N ASP A 179 15.16 -4.60 -4.77
CA ASP A 179 15.69 -4.24 -3.45
C ASP A 179 16.46 -2.90 -3.49
N ARG A 180 15.91 -1.92 -2.76
CA ARG A 180 16.54 -0.63 -2.48
C ARG A 180 16.90 -0.56 -1.01
N ARG A 181 18.03 -1.16 -0.62
CA ARG A 181 18.50 -1.17 0.78
C ARG A 181 17.50 -1.87 1.72
N GLY A 182 16.92 -2.96 1.23
CA GLY A 182 15.89 -3.76 1.88
C GLY A 182 14.46 -3.27 1.64
N MET A 183 14.25 -2.07 1.09
CA MET A 183 12.92 -1.63 0.64
C MET A 183 12.58 -2.28 -0.70
N VAL A 184 11.41 -2.90 -0.80
CA VAL A 184 10.98 -3.65 -1.98
C VAL A 184 9.70 -3.04 -2.55
N HIS A 185 9.78 -2.53 -3.77
CA HIS A 185 8.62 -2.05 -4.55
C HIS A 185 8.97 -2.05 -6.05
N GLY A 186 7.98 -1.78 -6.91
CA GLY A 186 8.15 -1.74 -8.37
C GLY A 186 9.17 -0.71 -8.86
N THR A 187 9.80 -0.99 -9.99
CA THR A 187 10.88 -0.17 -10.55
C THR A 187 10.83 -0.08 -12.07
N SER A 188 11.56 0.87 -12.63
CA SER A 188 11.90 0.85 -14.06
C SER A 188 13.10 -0.08 -14.30
N PHE A 189 13.04 -0.87 -15.37
CA PHE A 189 14.10 -1.81 -15.73
C PHE A 189 14.64 -1.56 -17.15
N THR A 190 15.86 -2.07 -17.37
CA THR A 190 16.42 -2.36 -18.68
C THR A 190 16.79 -3.85 -18.74
N PHE A 191 16.66 -4.47 -19.91
CA PHE A 191 16.97 -5.89 -20.14
C PHE A 191 18.01 -6.03 -21.25
N THR A 192 19.12 -6.68 -20.92
CA THR A 192 20.19 -7.01 -21.85
C THR A 192 20.39 -8.51 -21.89
N ASP A 193 20.78 -9.03 -23.05
CA ASP A 193 21.13 -10.44 -23.20
C ASP A 193 22.47 -10.51 -23.95
N THR A 194 23.37 -11.37 -23.48
CA THR A 194 24.68 -11.58 -24.12
C THR A 194 24.67 -12.72 -25.12
N ASP A 195 23.57 -13.48 -25.22
CA ASP A 195 23.37 -14.42 -26.31
C ASP A 195 23.27 -13.68 -27.64
N ASN A 196 24.33 -13.76 -28.45
CA ASN A 196 24.41 -13.15 -29.76
C ASN A 196 23.93 -14.09 -30.89
N THR A 197 23.45 -15.27 -30.54
CA THR A 197 22.89 -16.24 -31.50
C THR A 197 21.45 -15.88 -31.87
N THR A 198 20.81 -15.01 -31.09
CA THR A 198 19.45 -14.54 -31.32
C THR A 198 19.33 -13.01 -31.33
N ASP A 199 18.50 -12.47 -32.22
CA ASP A 199 18.09 -11.06 -32.21
C ASP A 199 16.73 -10.83 -31.51
N ALA A 200 16.17 -11.89 -30.91
CA ALA A 200 14.94 -11.86 -30.14
C ALA A 200 15.13 -11.29 -28.73
N VAL A 201 14.01 -11.02 -28.04
CA VAL A 201 14.00 -10.74 -26.60
C VAL A 201 13.33 -11.91 -25.88
N ASN A 202 14.10 -12.62 -25.07
CA ASN A 202 13.63 -13.71 -24.21
C ASN A 202 14.00 -13.41 -22.75
N TYR A 203 13.02 -13.09 -21.92
CA TYR A 203 13.27 -12.81 -20.49
C TYR A 203 13.70 -14.07 -19.71
N ASN A 204 13.46 -15.27 -20.25
CA ASN A 204 13.90 -16.54 -19.67
C ASN A 204 15.31 -16.96 -20.14
N SER A 205 16.03 -16.08 -20.86
CA SER A 205 17.40 -16.39 -21.29
C SER A 205 18.33 -16.56 -20.10
N ALA A 206 19.12 -17.63 -20.08
CA ALA A 206 20.11 -17.89 -19.04
C ALA A 206 21.23 -16.84 -18.99
N THR A 207 21.39 -16.04 -20.06
CA THR A 207 22.34 -14.92 -20.15
C THR A 207 21.65 -13.56 -20.18
N GLY A 208 20.33 -13.55 -19.98
CA GLY A 208 19.52 -12.35 -19.82
C GLY A 208 19.76 -11.73 -18.46
N VAL A 209 19.85 -10.41 -18.41
CA VAL A 209 20.09 -9.64 -17.18
C VAL A 209 19.16 -8.44 -17.16
N PHE A 210 18.38 -8.35 -16.10
CA PHE A 210 17.65 -7.13 -15.75
C PHE A 210 18.58 -6.18 -14.98
N ASN A 211 18.52 -4.89 -15.29
CA ASN A 211 19.18 -3.83 -14.54
C ASN A 211 18.17 -2.74 -14.22
N SER A 212 18.22 -2.18 -13.02
CA SER A 212 17.36 -1.08 -12.58
C SER A 212 18.15 -0.05 -11.77
N THR A 213 17.51 1.10 -11.55
CA THR A 213 17.91 2.06 -10.51
C THR A 213 16.68 2.32 -9.64
N PRO A 214 16.41 1.48 -8.62
CA PRO A 214 15.22 1.60 -7.78
C PRO A 214 15.15 2.98 -7.12
N THR A 215 13.99 3.62 -7.22
CA THR A 215 13.75 4.94 -6.61
C THR A 215 12.97 4.80 -5.32
N THR A 216 12.74 5.91 -4.62
CA THR A 216 11.74 5.97 -3.55
C THR A 216 10.32 5.91 -4.13
N SER A 217 9.37 5.36 -3.38
CA SER A 217 7.93 5.44 -3.63
C SER A 217 7.19 5.90 -2.37
N ASP A 218 5.96 6.38 -2.56
CA ASP A 218 5.12 6.81 -1.45
C ASP A 218 4.73 5.64 -0.54
N ASN A 219 4.65 4.40 -1.01
CA ASN A 219 4.21 3.28 -0.18
C ASN A 219 5.35 2.28 0.06
N ASP A 220 6.59 2.76 0.16
CA ASP A 220 7.76 1.90 0.36
C ASP A 220 7.63 1.03 1.61
N GLY A 221 7.16 1.60 2.73
CA GLY A 221 6.97 0.86 3.97
C GLY A 221 5.90 -0.23 3.86
N LEU A 222 4.77 0.09 3.23
CA LEU A 222 3.66 -0.84 3.01
C LEU A 222 4.05 -2.02 2.09
N TRP A 223 4.61 -1.75 0.91
CA TRP A 223 4.96 -2.83 -0.02
C TRP A 223 6.07 -3.72 0.53
N THR A 224 7.04 -3.12 1.22
CA THR A 224 8.12 -3.86 1.89
C THR A 224 7.59 -4.71 3.05
N THR A 225 6.59 -4.22 3.77
CA THR A 225 5.89 -4.98 4.82
C THR A 225 5.29 -6.27 4.26
N MET A 226 4.59 -6.20 3.12
CA MET A 226 4.00 -7.38 2.50
C MET A 226 5.06 -8.42 2.12
N TYR A 227 6.15 -7.96 1.49
CA TYR A 227 7.29 -8.81 1.16
C TYR A 227 7.93 -9.43 2.42
N ALA A 228 8.17 -8.63 3.46
CA ALA A 228 8.71 -9.10 4.73
C ALA A 228 7.84 -10.20 5.36
N MET A 229 6.52 -9.97 5.43
CA MET A 229 5.56 -10.97 5.93
C MET A 229 5.60 -12.25 5.07
N GLY A 230 5.65 -12.12 3.74
CA GLY A 230 5.77 -13.24 2.82
C GLY A 230 7.02 -14.08 3.09
N GLU A 231 8.18 -13.43 3.26
CA GLU A 231 9.44 -14.12 3.55
C GLU A 231 9.48 -14.71 4.96
N VAL A 232 8.81 -14.11 5.95
CA VAL A 232 8.62 -14.74 7.26
C VAL A 232 7.82 -16.03 7.10
N PHE A 233 6.71 -16.02 6.37
CA PHE A 233 5.93 -17.24 6.13
C PHE A 233 6.68 -18.25 5.26
N ARG A 234 7.50 -17.81 4.29
CA ARG A 234 8.40 -18.68 3.51
C ARG A 234 9.36 -19.40 4.43
N TYR A 235 10.04 -18.67 5.30
CA TYR A 235 10.94 -19.24 6.30
C TYR A 235 10.24 -20.32 7.14
N LYS A 236 9.01 -20.05 7.60
CA LYS A 236 8.25 -21.01 8.41
C LYS A 236 7.75 -22.23 7.63
N ALA A 237 7.19 -22.01 6.45
CA ALA A 237 6.69 -23.08 5.60
C ALA A 237 7.82 -24.03 5.16
N LEU A 238 9.00 -23.51 4.83
CA LEU A 238 10.16 -24.34 4.44
C LEU A 238 10.73 -25.14 5.61
N GLN A 239 10.84 -24.53 6.80
CA GLN A 239 11.27 -25.25 8.01
C GLN A 239 10.38 -26.45 8.30
N GLU A 240 9.07 -26.28 8.11
CA GLU A 240 8.13 -27.35 8.28
C GLU A 240 8.22 -28.40 7.17
N GLN A 241 8.19 -27.97 5.91
CA GLN A 241 8.21 -28.86 4.75
C GLN A 241 9.43 -29.79 4.79
N TYR A 242 10.60 -29.26 5.14
CA TYR A 242 11.84 -30.03 5.18
C TYR A 242 12.08 -30.74 6.51
N GLY A 243 11.33 -30.37 7.56
CA GLY A 243 11.35 -31.00 8.86
C GLY A 243 12.70 -30.91 9.56
N THR A 244 13.02 -31.91 10.39
CA THR A 244 14.19 -31.87 11.28
C THR A 244 15.52 -32.27 10.64
N ASN A 245 15.50 -32.80 9.41
CA ASN A 245 16.70 -33.30 8.72
C ASN A 245 16.76 -32.83 7.25
N PRO A 246 16.75 -31.50 7.00
CA PRO A 246 16.86 -30.95 5.65
C PRO A 246 18.21 -31.31 4.99
N THR A 247 18.22 -31.40 3.66
CA THR A 247 19.48 -31.46 2.87
C THR A 247 20.24 -30.14 2.94
N SER A 248 21.49 -30.11 2.49
CA SER A 248 22.29 -28.89 2.46
C SER A 248 21.64 -27.78 1.61
N GLU A 249 21.03 -28.14 0.49
CA GLU A 249 20.31 -27.21 -0.40
C GLU A 249 19.05 -26.67 0.28
N GLN A 250 18.30 -27.52 0.98
CA GLN A 250 17.12 -27.13 1.75
C GLN A 250 17.47 -26.21 2.93
N VAL A 251 18.61 -26.47 3.60
CA VAL A 251 19.14 -25.56 4.63
C VAL A 251 19.51 -24.21 4.04
N ALA A 252 20.13 -24.19 2.85
CA ALA A 252 20.46 -22.93 2.18
C ALA A 252 19.19 -22.13 1.88
N GLU A 253 18.16 -22.78 1.33
CA GLU A 253 16.88 -22.11 1.04
C GLU A 253 16.19 -21.56 2.29
N ILE A 254 16.16 -22.31 3.39
CA ILE A 254 15.64 -21.84 4.69
C ILE A 254 16.43 -20.60 5.16
N ASN A 255 17.75 -20.61 5.02
CA ASN A 255 18.60 -19.49 5.43
C ASN A 255 18.40 -18.27 4.53
N ASP A 256 18.20 -18.46 3.23
CA ASP A 256 17.91 -17.39 2.27
C ASP A 256 16.57 -16.73 2.62
N ALA A 257 15.53 -17.52 2.91
CA ALA A 257 14.23 -17.01 3.36
C ALA A 257 14.35 -16.21 4.67
N LYS A 258 15.11 -16.73 5.65
CA LYS A 258 15.38 -16.00 6.90
C LYS A 258 16.12 -14.69 6.65
N ALA A 259 17.14 -14.69 5.79
CA ALA A 259 17.94 -13.51 5.48
C ALA A 259 17.12 -12.44 4.77
N ALA A 260 16.27 -12.84 3.82
CA ALA A 260 15.33 -11.94 3.14
C ALA A 260 14.30 -11.34 4.12
N ALA A 261 13.69 -12.18 4.96
CA ALA A 261 12.76 -11.75 6.00
C ALA A 261 13.39 -10.75 6.98
N LEU A 262 14.60 -11.05 7.46
CA LEU A 262 15.36 -10.17 8.35
C LEU A 262 15.67 -8.83 7.66
N ARG A 263 16.20 -8.87 6.44
CA ARG A 263 16.59 -7.68 5.69
C ARG A 263 15.42 -6.74 5.43
N ALA A 264 14.28 -7.27 4.99
CA ALA A 264 13.08 -6.47 4.75
C ALA A 264 12.48 -5.92 6.06
N THR A 265 12.44 -6.73 7.12
CA THR A 265 12.01 -6.30 8.47
C THR A 265 12.87 -5.14 8.98
N LYS A 266 14.20 -5.24 8.83
CA LYS A 266 15.15 -4.17 9.19
C LYS A 266 14.89 -2.89 8.40
N ALA A 267 14.60 -3.00 7.11
CA ALA A 267 14.31 -1.83 6.27
C ALA A 267 13.05 -1.09 6.75
N VAL A 268 11.97 -1.81 7.09
CA VAL A 268 10.77 -1.16 7.63
C VAL A 268 11.03 -0.52 9.00
N LEU A 269 11.71 -1.21 9.91
CA LEU A 269 12.08 -0.67 11.23
C LEU A 269 12.94 0.60 11.12
N LEU A 270 13.85 0.66 10.14
CA LEU A 270 14.71 1.81 9.89
C LEU A 270 13.93 3.11 9.68
N LEU A 271 12.71 3.07 9.12
CA LEU A 271 11.89 4.26 8.86
C LEU A 271 11.61 5.07 10.13
N ASP A 272 11.54 4.43 11.30
CA ASP A 272 11.36 5.08 12.60
C ASP A 272 12.57 5.92 13.05
N TYR A 273 13.76 5.50 12.62
CA TYR A 273 15.04 6.09 13.03
C TYR A 273 15.54 7.16 12.05
N VAL A 274 15.09 7.15 10.79
CA VAL A 274 15.60 8.04 9.74
C VAL A 274 15.44 9.53 10.06
N SER A 275 14.33 9.91 10.69
CA SER A 275 14.08 11.30 11.09
C SER A 275 15.01 11.75 12.23
N GLY A 276 15.49 10.80 13.04
CA GLY A 276 16.24 11.03 14.27
C GLY A 276 15.44 11.75 15.35
N ARG A 277 14.11 11.79 15.26
CA ARG A 277 13.24 12.42 16.26
C ARG A 277 13.26 11.69 17.61
N GLY A 278 13.52 10.38 17.60
CA GLY A 278 13.58 9.55 18.80
C GLY A 278 12.26 9.48 19.57
N ASN A 279 11.15 9.57 18.85
CA ASN A 279 9.79 9.59 19.40
C ASN A 279 8.84 8.59 18.73
N GLY A 280 9.32 7.74 17.81
CA GLY A 280 8.46 6.77 17.13
C GLY A 280 7.78 7.29 15.85
N PHE A 281 8.30 8.35 15.21
CA PHE A 281 7.77 8.86 13.95
C PHE A 281 8.39 8.10 12.75
N PRO A 282 7.63 7.21 12.07
CA PRO A 282 8.09 6.57 10.85
C PRO A 282 7.98 7.55 9.68
N VAL A 283 9.08 7.75 8.97
CA VAL A 283 9.07 8.54 7.73
C VAL A 283 8.42 7.74 6.60
N ARG A 284 7.75 8.40 5.64
CA ARG A 284 7.18 7.79 4.43
C ARG A 284 8.20 6.95 3.66
N SER A 285 9.35 7.58 3.43
CA SER A 285 10.47 7.04 2.69
C SER A 285 11.67 7.97 2.82
N TYR A 286 12.81 7.54 2.28
CA TYR A 286 14.08 8.25 2.33
C TYR A 286 14.91 8.02 1.07
N MET A 287 15.86 8.92 0.83
CA MET A 287 16.85 8.87 -0.25
C MET A 287 18.22 9.30 0.29
N LEU A 288 19.28 8.83 -0.35
CA LEU A 288 20.60 9.44 -0.21
C LEU A 288 20.66 10.73 -1.05
N THR A 289 21.38 11.74 -0.57
CA THR A 289 21.58 13.02 -1.29
C THR A 289 22.28 12.84 -2.64
N SER A 290 22.95 11.71 -2.86
CA SER A 290 23.58 11.32 -4.12
C SER A 290 22.58 10.79 -5.18
N GLU A 291 21.35 10.44 -4.78
CA GLU A 291 20.34 9.92 -5.71
C GLU A 291 19.77 11.03 -6.58
N ALA A 292 19.52 10.75 -7.86
CA ALA A 292 19.03 11.75 -8.82
C ALA A 292 17.65 12.33 -8.44
N THR A 293 16.80 11.52 -7.81
CA THR A 293 15.49 11.91 -7.28
C THR A 293 15.57 12.77 -6.01
N ALA A 294 16.75 12.84 -5.38
CA ALA A 294 17.05 13.76 -4.28
C ALA A 294 17.73 15.05 -4.76
N ALA A 295 17.98 15.22 -6.06
CA ALA A 295 18.63 16.41 -6.59
C ALA A 295 17.77 17.67 -6.39
N THR A 296 18.44 18.80 -6.15
CA THR A 296 17.83 20.12 -5.99
C THR A 296 18.29 21.07 -7.08
N VAL A 297 17.44 22.01 -7.51
CA VAL A 297 17.82 23.07 -8.46
C VAL A 297 19.03 23.86 -7.92
N GLY A 298 20.10 23.94 -8.71
CA GLY A 298 21.32 24.66 -8.32
C GLY A 298 22.16 23.97 -7.25
N ASN A 299 21.87 22.71 -6.89
CA ASN A 299 22.56 21.94 -5.84
C ASN A 299 22.62 22.65 -4.48
N THR A 300 21.56 23.37 -4.11
CA THR A 300 21.43 24.01 -2.80
C THR A 300 20.24 23.43 -2.04
N VAL A 301 20.34 23.43 -0.72
CA VAL A 301 19.26 23.01 0.20
C VAL A 301 18.00 23.90 0.12
N TYR A 302 18.11 25.04 -0.56
CA TYR A 302 17.03 26.00 -0.80
C TYR A 302 16.36 25.84 -2.17
N GLY A 303 17.01 25.15 -3.11
CA GLY A 303 16.47 24.92 -4.44
C GLY A 303 15.39 23.84 -4.43
N TYR A 304 14.48 23.89 -5.41
CA TYR A 304 13.44 22.87 -5.54
C TYR A 304 14.01 21.48 -5.71
N GLN A 305 13.53 20.55 -4.89
CA GLN A 305 13.76 19.13 -5.07
C GLN A 305 13.03 18.62 -6.32
N SER A 306 13.62 17.64 -7.01
CA SER A 306 13.06 17.01 -8.21
C SER A 306 11.81 16.16 -7.95
N THR A 307 11.66 15.65 -6.72
CA THR A 307 10.54 14.79 -6.31
C THR A 307 9.58 15.53 -5.38
N ASN A 308 8.29 15.44 -5.71
CA ASN A 308 7.16 15.99 -4.93
C ASN A 308 7.05 15.39 -3.51
N GLY A 309 6.32 16.07 -2.63
CA GLY A 309 6.09 15.65 -1.24
C GLY A 309 6.69 16.61 -0.22
N PHE A 310 6.64 16.25 1.05
CA PHE A 310 7.16 17.07 2.14
C PHE A 310 8.46 16.48 2.68
N TRP A 311 9.61 17.04 2.29
CA TRP A 311 10.92 16.42 2.51
C TRP A 311 11.79 17.24 3.46
N PHE A 312 12.66 16.56 4.22
CA PHE A 312 13.68 17.15 5.08
C PHE A 312 15.04 16.54 4.81
N GLN A 313 16.10 17.30 5.06
CA GLN A 313 17.47 16.80 5.09
C GLN A 313 18.07 16.99 6.47
N ASN A 314 18.78 15.98 6.97
CA ASN A 314 19.45 16.01 8.27
C ASN A 314 20.80 16.77 8.22
N PHE A 315 21.13 17.45 9.32
CA PHE A 315 22.41 18.13 9.58
C PHE A 315 22.84 17.83 11.02
N VAL A 316 23.78 16.89 11.18
CA VAL A 316 24.20 16.34 12.48
C VAL A 316 25.70 16.57 12.69
N GLY A 317 26.08 16.96 13.92
CA GLY A 317 27.47 17.14 14.33
C GLY A 317 27.76 18.51 14.99
N PRO A 318 28.89 18.63 15.70
CA PRO A 318 29.19 19.79 16.55
C PRO A 318 29.35 21.11 15.78
N ASP A 319 29.69 21.04 14.49
CA ASP A 319 29.88 22.22 13.64
C ASP A 319 28.62 22.64 12.87
N LYS A 320 27.49 21.93 13.06
CA LYS A 320 26.23 22.18 12.35
C LYS A 320 25.35 23.17 13.11
N ASN A 321 25.64 24.48 12.95
CA ASN A 321 24.77 25.53 13.48
C ASN A 321 23.46 25.60 12.69
N ASN A 322 22.32 25.66 13.39
CA ASN A 322 21.00 25.83 12.77
C ASN A 322 20.80 27.30 12.36
N PRO A 323 20.69 27.63 11.06
CA PRO A 323 20.55 29.02 10.60
C PRO A 323 19.15 29.61 10.85
N ASN A 324 18.14 28.77 11.07
CA ASN A 324 16.74 29.17 11.18
C ASN A 324 16.20 29.11 12.60
N GLY A 325 16.89 28.42 13.51
CA GLY A 325 16.41 28.12 14.85
C GLY A 325 15.34 27.02 14.85
N ILE A 326 15.17 26.37 16.00
CA ILE A 326 14.17 25.32 16.20
C ILE A 326 12.97 25.92 16.92
N ILE A 327 11.76 25.61 16.45
CA ILE A 327 10.54 26.06 17.12
C ILE A 327 10.47 25.41 18.50
N PRO A 328 10.28 26.17 19.61
CA PRO A 328 10.31 25.61 20.95
C PRO A 328 9.33 24.46 21.17
N SER A 329 8.13 24.56 20.58
CA SER A 329 7.11 23.50 20.69
C SER A 329 7.50 22.18 20.00
N MET A 330 8.56 22.16 19.18
CA MET A 330 9.09 20.94 18.58
C MET A 330 10.23 20.31 19.40
N GLN A 331 10.73 21.01 20.40
CA GLN A 331 11.80 20.53 21.28
C GLN A 331 11.20 19.58 22.34
N ARG A 332 11.98 18.56 22.72
CA ARG A 332 11.66 17.69 23.85
C ARG A 332 11.69 18.50 25.15
N ASP A 333 10.76 18.19 26.04
CA ASP A 333 10.62 18.81 27.36
C ASP A 333 11.42 18.09 28.47
N ASP A 334 12.04 16.95 28.14
CA ASP A 334 12.86 16.14 29.03
C ASP A 334 14.31 16.66 29.22
N GLY A 335 14.66 17.75 28.54
CA GLY A 335 15.96 18.41 28.64
C GLY A 335 17.09 17.73 27.86
N VAL A 336 16.77 16.77 26.99
CA VAL A 336 17.75 16.21 26.04
C VAL A 336 18.05 17.25 24.97
N GLU A 337 19.33 17.61 24.82
CA GLU A 337 19.78 18.52 23.77
C GLU A 337 19.86 17.82 22.40
N PRO A 338 19.40 18.46 21.32
CA PRO A 338 19.54 17.91 19.98
C PRO A 338 21.01 17.72 19.57
N ILE A 339 21.31 16.61 18.89
CA ILE A 339 22.63 16.38 18.25
C ILE A 339 22.76 17.07 16.88
N GLY A 340 21.65 17.64 16.40
CA GLY A 340 21.56 18.33 15.12
C GLY A 340 20.14 18.81 14.83
N TYR A 341 19.86 19.08 13.56
CA TYR A 341 18.55 19.47 13.07
C TYR A 341 18.30 18.90 11.67
N SER A 342 17.03 18.70 11.32
CA SER A 342 16.60 18.51 9.94
C SER A 342 16.04 19.82 9.41
N MET A 343 16.24 20.10 8.12
CA MET A 343 15.71 21.29 7.46
C MET A 343 14.85 20.88 6.26
N VAL A 344 13.68 21.50 6.13
CA VAL A 344 12.75 21.21 5.03
C VAL A 344 13.40 21.54 3.68
N ARG A 345 13.18 20.69 2.69
CA ARG A 345 13.51 20.95 1.29
C ARG A 345 12.30 21.44 0.54
N VAL A 346 12.50 22.41 -0.34
CA VAL A 346 11.41 23.05 -1.09
C VAL A 346 10.93 22.09 -2.18
N THR A 347 9.63 21.81 -2.23
CA THR A 347 8.99 21.05 -3.30
C THR A 347 7.91 21.89 -3.98
N LYS A 348 7.62 21.59 -5.25
CA LYS A 348 6.68 22.37 -6.05
C LYS A 348 5.22 22.12 -5.67
N ASP A 349 4.91 20.94 -5.15
CA ASP A 349 3.54 20.51 -4.84
C ASP A 349 3.10 20.85 -3.41
N ALA A 350 4.01 20.83 -2.43
CA ALA A 350 3.70 21.17 -1.04
C ALA A 350 3.05 22.56 -0.90
N GLU A 351 3.37 23.44 -1.84
CA GLU A 351 2.85 24.79 -2.04
C GLU A 351 1.35 24.88 -2.40
N ASN A 352 0.78 23.85 -3.03
CA ASN A 352 -0.61 23.88 -3.51
C ASN A 352 -1.54 22.90 -2.76
N LYS A 353 -1.03 22.12 -1.79
CA LYS A 353 -1.84 21.09 -1.12
C LYS A 353 -2.74 21.71 -0.06
N LYS A 354 -3.99 21.30 -0.04
CA LYS A 354 -4.97 21.63 1.02
C LYS A 354 -4.97 20.52 2.06
N GLY A 355 -5.17 20.85 3.33
CA GLY A 355 -5.36 19.85 4.37
C GLY A 355 -6.55 20.18 5.27
N SER A 356 -6.69 19.42 6.36
CA SER A 356 -7.91 19.40 7.18
C SER A 356 -8.16 20.71 7.93
N THR A 357 -9.43 21.13 7.98
CA THR A 357 -9.91 22.26 8.79
C THR A 357 -9.88 21.99 10.29
N LEU A 358 -9.74 20.72 10.72
CA LEU A 358 -9.65 20.34 12.14
C LEU A 358 -8.27 20.64 12.76
N PHE A 359 -7.23 20.71 11.94
CA PHE A 359 -5.86 20.95 12.38
C PHE A 359 -5.28 22.27 11.82
N PRO A 360 -5.93 23.43 12.02
CA PRO A 360 -5.42 24.68 11.47
C PRO A 360 -4.24 25.20 12.28
N SER A 361 -3.14 25.51 11.60
CA SER A 361 -2.08 26.41 12.08
C SER A 361 -2.33 27.81 11.51
N GLY A 362 -2.64 28.79 12.35
CA GLY A 362 -2.76 30.20 11.91
C GLY A 362 -4.16 30.81 11.91
N GLY A 363 -5.18 30.10 12.41
CA GLY A 363 -6.55 30.63 12.56
C GLY A 363 -7.58 29.89 11.71
N THR A 364 -8.85 30.28 11.83
CA THR A 364 -9.99 29.61 11.16
C THR A 364 -10.13 29.93 9.67
N ASP A 365 -9.40 30.92 9.15
CA ASP A 365 -9.38 31.35 7.74
C ASP A 365 -8.20 30.77 6.92
N VAL A 366 -7.40 29.88 7.53
CA VAL A 366 -6.18 29.32 6.93
C VAL A 366 -6.38 27.83 6.69
N MET A 367 -6.35 27.42 5.42
CA MET A 367 -6.22 26.01 5.07
C MET A 367 -4.78 25.60 5.35
N ASN A 368 -4.55 24.45 5.97
CA ASN A 368 -3.19 24.00 6.22
C ASN A 368 -3.02 22.60 5.67
N TYR A 369 -1.97 22.37 4.90
CA TYR A 369 -1.42 21.02 4.82
C TYR A 369 -0.98 20.65 6.23
N ASN A 370 -1.68 19.70 6.86
CA ASN A 370 -1.24 19.04 8.11
C ASN A 370 -0.78 19.97 9.25
N GLY A 371 -1.26 21.21 9.33
CA GLY A 371 -0.81 22.16 10.35
C GLY A 371 0.63 22.68 10.20
N LEU A 372 1.23 22.62 9.00
CA LEU A 372 2.63 23.01 8.69
C LEU A 372 2.98 24.50 8.88
N GLY A 373 2.06 25.32 9.36
CA GLY A 373 2.28 26.73 9.60
C GLY A 373 2.95 27.05 10.93
N LEU A 374 3.77 28.09 10.93
CA LEU A 374 4.25 28.70 12.17
C LEU A 374 3.09 29.37 12.91
N SER A 375 2.91 29.05 14.19
CA SER A 375 2.04 29.84 15.05
C SER A 375 2.63 31.22 15.29
N GLN A 376 1.81 32.22 15.64
CA GLN A 376 2.33 33.55 15.98
C GLN A 376 3.36 33.49 17.13
N ALA A 377 3.11 32.64 18.13
CA ALA A 377 4.06 32.43 19.22
C ALA A 377 5.39 31.85 18.73
N SER A 378 5.36 30.94 17.74
CA SER A 378 6.57 30.39 17.12
C SER A 378 7.35 31.47 16.38
N ILE A 379 6.65 32.34 15.64
CA ILE A 379 7.25 33.48 14.93
C ILE A 379 7.92 34.44 15.91
N ASP A 380 7.20 34.83 16.97
CA ASP A 380 7.68 35.76 17.98
C ASP A 380 8.96 35.24 18.65
N GLU A 381 8.98 33.95 19.02
CA GLU A 381 10.16 33.33 19.60
C GLU A 381 11.34 33.30 18.62
N LEU A 382 11.13 32.82 17.39
CA LEU A 382 12.19 32.78 16.37
C LEU A 382 12.77 34.18 16.15
N ASN A 383 11.95 35.23 16.19
CA ASN A 383 12.37 36.61 16.04
C ASN A 383 13.20 37.18 17.21
N LEU A 384 13.21 36.55 18.39
CA LEU A 384 14.03 37.00 19.53
C LEU A 384 15.52 36.91 19.22
N THR A 385 15.94 35.91 18.45
CA THR A 385 17.35 35.63 18.16
C THR A 385 17.78 36.06 16.74
N ARG A 386 16.83 36.42 15.87
CA ARG A 386 17.10 36.77 14.47
C ARG A 386 17.56 38.23 14.30
N PRO A 387 18.58 38.50 13.45
CA PRO A 387 19.01 39.86 13.11
C PRO A 387 17.91 40.71 12.45
N GLU A 388 17.99 42.05 12.60
CA GLU A 388 16.97 43.04 12.13
C GLU A 388 16.69 43.10 10.61
N GLY A 389 17.31 42.26 9.77
CA GLY A 389 16.96 42.10 8.35
C GLY A 389 16.44 40.71 8.00
N GLN A 390 16.40 39.80 8.97
CA GLN A 390 16.01 38.40 8.81
C GLN A 390 14.76 38.06 9.63
N LYS A 391 14.21 39.01 10.38
CA LYS A 391 12.99 38.78 11.17
C LYS A 391 11.81 38.44 10.26
N LEU A 392 11.05 37.47 10.72
CA LEU A 392 9.79 37.04 10.15
C LEU A 392 8.70 38.06 10.47
N GLY A 393 7.76 38.27 9.54
CA GLY A 393 6.60 39.15 9.73
C GLY A 393 5.66 38.64 10.82
N ILE A 394 4.78 39.49 11.33
CA ILE A 394 3.81 39.15 12.41
C ILE A 394 2.46 38.61 11.91
N ASP A 395 2.33 38.42 10.60
CA ASP A 395 1.11 37.90 9.94
C ASP A 395 1.58 37.23 8.64
N ILE A 396 2.29 36.11 8.75
CA ILE A 396 2.85 35.40 7.59
C ILE A 396 1.82 34.40 7.11
N LYS A 397 1.09 34.77 6.06
CA LYS A 397 0.22 33.87 5.30
C LYS A 397 0.27 34.23 3.82
N THR A 398 0.32 33.22 2.97
CA THR A 398 0.34 33.35 1.52
C THR A 398 -1.02 32.98 0.95
N ILE A 399 -1.45 33.67 -0.12
CA ILE A 399 -2.64 33.28 -0.87
C ILE A 399 -2.26 32.12 -1.80
N VAL A 400 -2.86 30.95 -1.62
CA VAL A 400 -2.68 29.78 -2.49
C VAL A 400 -3.80 29.62 -3.52
N GLU A 401 -4.99 30.16 -3.22
CA GLU A 401 -6.16 30.07 -4.08
C GLU A 401 -7.13 31.24 -3.81
N THR A 402 -8.09 31.46 -4.70
CA THR A 402 -9.24 32.33 -4.45
C THR A 402 -10.51 31.64 -4.89
N THR A 403 -11.44 31.45 -3.96
CA THR A 403 -12.74 30.82 -4.18
C THR A 403 -13.85 31.88 -4.27
N GLU A 404 -15.09 31.46 -4.55
CA GLU A 404 -16.27 32.35 -4.48
C GLU A 404 -16.46 32.95 -3.08
N SER A 405 -15.97 32.28 -2.04
CA SER A 405 -16.01 32.74 -0.64
C SER A 405 -14.85 33.66 -0.26
N GLY A 406 -13.86 33.86 -1.16
CA GLY A 406 -12.69 34.71 -0.93
C GLY A 406 -11.34 33.98 -1.07
N PRO A 407 -10.22 34.68 -0.79
CA PRO A 407 -8.87 34.11 -0.84
C PRO A 407 -8.70 33.00 0.20
N VAL A 408 -7.99 31.94 -0.18
CA VAL A 408 -7.56 30.86 0.69
C VAL A 408 -6.10 31.09 1.05
N TYR A 409 -5.83 31.13 2.35
CA TYR A 409 -4.50 31.39 2.89
C TYR A 409 -3.84 30.11 3.40
N GLN A 410 -2.51 30.06 3.32
CA GLN A 410 -1.66 29.04 3.97
C GLN A 410 -0.39 29.67 4.56
N VAL A 411 0.22 29.02 5.53
CA VAL A 411 1.59 29.35 5.97
C VAL A 411 2.53 28.30 5.40
N LEU A 412 3.48 28.73 4.56
CA LEU A 412 4.40 27.82 3.89
C LEU A 412 5.52 27.36 4.85
N PRO A 413 6.02 26.12 4.71
CA PRO A 413 7.21 25.65 5.44
C PRO A 413 8.50 26.38 5.01
N VAL A 414 8.42 27.21 3.96
CA VAL A 414 9.50 28.01 3.40
C VAL A 414 9.01 29.43 3.18
N ILE A 415 9.73 30.42 3.71
CA ILE A 415 9.37 31.85 3.62
C ILE A 415 10.48 32.59 2.87
N THR A 416 10.13 33.31 1.81
CA THR A 416 11.04 34.18 1.06
C THR A 416 10.85 35.63 1.47
N ALA A 417 11.69 36.54 0.94
CA ALA A 417 11.48 37.97 1.14
C ALA A 417 10.12 38.45 0.61
N ALA A 418 9.59 37.81 -0.44
CA ALA A 418 8.30 38.16 -1.02
C ALA A 418 7.13 37.66 -0.16
N THR A 419 7.22 36.45 0.40
CA THR A 419 6.13 35.83 1.18
C THR A 419 6.12 36.19 2.66
N ASN A 420 7.06 37.02 3.13
CA ASN A 420 7.15 37.47 4.52
C ASN A 420 6.12 38.58 4.91
N ASN A 421 4.92 38.57 4.30
CA ASN A 421 3.85 39.57 4.49
C ASN A 421 2.46 38.96 4.18
N SER A 422 1.42 39.31 4.94
CA SER A 422 0.06 38.72 4.91
C SER A 422 -0.75 38.89 3.62
N THR A 423 -0.25 39.69 2.69
CA THR A 423 -0.91 39.95 1.39
C THR A 423 -0.14 39.39 0.21
N ALA A 424 0.96 38.68 0.47
CA ALA A 424 1.81 38.11 -0.56
C ALA A 424 1.11 36.94 -1.27
N LYS A 425 1.36 36.86 -2.59
CA LYS A 425 1.19 35.61 -3.31
C LYS A 425 2.41 34.75 -3.07
N GLU A 426 2.24 33.46 -3.27
CA GLU A 426 3.31 32.50 -3.19
C GLU A 426 4.49 32.83 -4.13
N ASP A 427 5.70 32.58 -3.65
CA ASP A 427 6.95 32.82 -4.37
C ASP A 427 7.65 31.49 -4.69
N LYS A 428 7.43 31.01 -5.92
CA LYS A 428 7.91 29.71 -6.38
C LYS A 428 9.35 29.73 -6.92
N THR A 429 10.19 30.67 -6.49
CA THR A 429 11.49 30.94 -7.14
C THR A 429 12.71 30.72 -6.25
N THR A 430 12.57 29.91 -5.19
CA THR A 430 13.65 29.63 -4.24
C THR A 430 14.90 29.10 -4.95
N SER A 431 16.01 29.81 -4.74
CA SER A 431 17.27 29.57 -5.45
C SER A 431 18.43 30.26 -4.74
N GLU A 432 19.65 30.10 -5.23
CA GLU A 432 20.81 30.82 -4.69
C GLU A 432 20.67 32.35 -4.84
N THR A 433 19.96 32.81 -5.87
CA THR A 433 19.67 34.23 -6.14
C THR A 433 18.41 34.76 -5.44
N ASN A 434 17.51 33.88 -5.02
CA ASN A 434 16.34 34.19 -4.20
C ASN A 434 16.31 33.22 -2.99
N LYS A 435 17.19 33.48 -2.03
CA LYS A 435 17.33 32.62 -0.85
C LYS A 435 16.12 32.79 0.07
N PRO A 436 15.55 31.69 0.59
CA PRO A 436 14.58 31.75 1.67
C PRO A 436 15.11 32.57 2.85
N LEU A 437 14.24 33.40 3.42
CA LEU A 437 14.47 34.01 4.73
C LEU A 437 14.37 32.95 5.82
N PHE A 438 13.50 31.95 5.64
CA PHE A 438 13.31 30.87 6.60
C PHE A 438 12.94 29.56 5.89
N GLN A 439 13.46 28.47 6.45
CA GLN A 439 13.01 27.11 6.19
C GLN A 439 12.71 26.47 7.53
N LEU A 440 11.60 25.74 7.60
CA LEU A 440 11.23 24.95 8.76
C LEU A 440 12.35 23.99 9.16
N THR A 441 12.65 23.91 10.45
CA THR A 441 13.60 22.94 10.99
C THR A 441 12.99 22.14 12.13
N ALA A 442 13.41 20.88 12.23
CA ALA A 442 13.04 19.94 13.28
C ALA A 442 14.31 19.51 14.04
N PRO A 443 14.27 19.31 15.37
CA PRO A 443 15.43 18.81 16.11
C PRO A 443 15.68 17.32 15.82
N VAL A 444 16.97 16.96 15.76
CA VAL A 444 17.46 15.58 15.67
C VAL A 444 18.10 15.20 16.99
N TYR A 445 17.65 14.11 17.60
CA TYR A 445 18.02 13.66 18.95
C TYR A 445 18.83 12.38 18.98
N GLU A 446 18.70 11.52 17.97
CA GLU A 446 19.40 10.24 17.91
C GLU A 446 20.04 9.99 16.55
N GLN A 447 21.10 9.17 16.58
CA GLN A 447 21.72 8.60 15.38
C GLN A 447 20.94 7.37 14.94
N ILE A 448 21.02 7.03 13.65
CA ILE A 448 20.54 5.72 13.18
C ILE A 448 21.42 4.63 13.81
N PRO A 449 20.83 3.60 14.46
CA PRO A 449 21.58 2.49 15.05
C PRO A 449 22.47 1.77 14.03
N ASP A 450 23.64 1.31 14.47
CA ASP A 450 24.60 0.56 13.65
C ASP A 450 24.06 -0.80 13.18
N PHE A 451 23.04 -1.33 13.86
CA PHE A 451 22.25 -2.49 13.44
C PHE A 451 21.77 -2.39 11.98
N PHE A 452 21.52 -1.18 11.45
CA PHE A 452 21.03 -0.97 10.08
C PHE A 452 22.14 -0.73 9.04
N ASN A 453 23.40 -0.71 9.44
CA ASN A 453 24.53 -0.33 8.56
C ASN A 453 24.64 -1.22 7.31
N ASP A 454 24.32 -2.50 7.42
CA ASP A 454 24.33 -3.50 6.33
C ASP A 454 23.29 -3.24 5.23
N LEU A 455 22.29 -2.38 5.49
CA LEU A 455 21.37 -1.94 4.45
C LEU A 455 22.02 -0.91 3.52
N PHE A 456 23.11 -0.25 3.93
CA PHE A 456 23.69 0.88 3.21
C PHE A 456 25.06 0.57 2.59
N PRO A 457 25.44 1.26 1.49
CA PRO A 457 26.77 1.13 0.93
C PRO A 457 27.83 1.67 1.90
N SER A 458 29.03 1.07 1.90
CA SER A 458 30.13 1.49 2.79
C SER A 458 30.54 2.96 2.63
N SER A 459 30.24 3.59 1.48
CA SER A 459 30.53 5.00 1.20
C SER A 459 29.75 5.99 2.07
N VAL A 460 28.65 5.56 2.70
CA VAL A 460 27.84 6.39 3.60
C VAL A 460 28.02 6.02 5.07
N ILE A 461 28.92 5.10 5.39
CA ILE A 461 29.22 4.73 6.78
C ILE A 461 30.44 5.54 7.25
N VAL A 462 30.25 6.37 8.28
CA VAL A 462 31.27 7.24 8.87
C VAL A 462 31.30 7.01 10.37
N ASP A 463 32.48 6.77 10.93
CA ASP A 463 32.69 6.49 12.36
C ASP A 463 31.78 5.38 12.93
N GLY A 464 31.48 4.36 12.11
CA GLY A 464 30.65 3.22 12.50
C GLY A 464 29.14 3.43 12.38
N HIS A 465 28.69 4.57 11.87
CA HIS A 465 27.26 4.89 11.71
C HIS A 465 26.94 5.35 10.29
N ILE A 466 25.68 5.22 9.89
CA ILE A 466 25.18 5.85 8.67
C ILE A 466 25.28 7.37 8.82
N ASP A 467 25.94 8.04 7.87
CA ASP A 467 26.05 9.49 7.83
C ASP A 467 24.70 10.12 7.51
N MET A 468 23.97 10.51 8.56
CA MET A 468 22.66 11.14 8.44
C MET A 468 22.70 12.42 7.60
N ASN A 469 23.85 13.12 7.47
CA ASN A 469 23.94 14.32 6.62
C ASN A 469 23.70 14.02 5.12
N GLN A 470 23.84 12.75 4.73
CA GLN A 470 23.56 12.25 3.39
C GLN A 470 22.13 11.73 3.22
N ILE A 471 21.26 11.86 4.23
CA ILE A 471 19.87 11.38 4.16
C ILE A 471 18.89 12.53 3.97
N VAL A 472 17.94 12.28 3.08
CA VAL A 472 16.75 13.09 2.85
C VAL A 472 15.53 12.21 3.08
N TYR A 473 14.56 12.66 3.85
CA TYR A 473 13.39 11.85 4.20
C TYR A 473 12.08 12.60 3.97
N LYS A 474 11.01 11.86 3.67
CA LYS A 474 9.67 12.41 3.48
C LYS A 474 8.91 12.34 4.80
N ALA A 475 8.63 13.51 5.36
CA ALA A 475 8.06 13.72 6.68
C ALA A 475 6.52 13.67 6.66
N ASP A 476 5.97 12.60 6.10
CA ASP A 476 4.55 12.27 6.16
C ASP A 476 4.44 10.75 6.33
N THR A 477 3.29 10.23 6.74
CA THR A 477 2.99 8.79 6.65
C THR A 477 1.48 8.62 6.72
N SER A 478 0.97 7.56 6.13
CA SER A 478 -0.46 7.31 6.04
C SER A 478 -0.84 6.09 6.85
N SER A 479 -2.11 6.00 7.22
CA SER A 479 -2.58 4.97 8.13
C SER A 479 -2.34 3.56 7.59
N ASP A 480 -2.36 3.40 6.26
CA ASP A 480 -1.98 2.17 5.55
C ASP A 480 -0.57 1.69 5.83
N GLU A 481 0.41 2.59 5.73
CA GLU A 481 1.78 2.22 6.06
C GLU A 481 1.90 1.83 7.52
N VAL A 482 1.24 2.58 8.41
CA VAL A 482 1.30 2.33 9.85
C VAL A 482 0.71 0.95 10.16
N ILE A 483 -0.51 0.65 9.73
CA ILE A 483 -1.12 -0.65 10.02
C ILE A 483 -0.36 -1.80 9.37
N GLY A 484 0.20 -1.59 8.18
CA GLY A 484 1.16 -2.50 7.56
C GLY A 484 2.34 -2.77 8.49
N HIS A 485 3.02 -1.72 8.97
CA HIS A 485 4.16 -1.85 9.89
C HIS A 485 3.78 -2.67 11.14
N TYR A 486 2.61 -2.42 11.75
CA TYR A 486 2.15 -3.22 12.90
C TYR A 486 1.87 -4.68 12.54
N ALA A 487 1.29 -4.97 11.36
CA ALA A 487 1.11 -6.34 10.90
C ALA A 487 2.46 -7.05 10.71
N MET A 488 3.47 -6.37 10.18
CA MET A 488 4.83 -6.92 10.10
C MET A 488 5.50 -7.02 11.47
N PHE A 489 5.37 -6.03 12.38
CA PHE A 489 5.92 -6.12 13.74
C PHE A 489 5.38 -7.34 14.46
N TYR A 490 4.06 -7.55 14.40
CA TYR A 490 3.41 -8.75 14.91
C TYR A 490 3.95 -10.03 14.24
N THR A 491 4.00 -10.05 12.91
CA THR A 491 4.44 -11.22 12.14
C THR A 491 5.89 -11.59 12.46
N ALA A 492 6.80 -10.63 12.44
CA ALA A 492 8.21 -10.83 12.73
C ALA A 492 8.42 -11.21 14.21
N PHE A 493 7.75 -10.55 15.15
CA PHE A 493 7.87 -10.87 16.57
C PHE A 493 7.39 -12.30 16.87
N LYS A 494 6.22 -12.69 16.34
CA LYS A 494 5.61 -13.99 16.62
C LYS A 494 6.27 -15.13 15.85
N TYR A 495 6.53 -14.94 14.56
CA TYR A 495 6.91 -16.05 13.66
C TYR A 495 8.39 -16.04 13.28
N LEU A 496 8.99 -14.89 12.99
CA LEU A 496 10.42 -14.82 12.63
C LEU A 496 11.31 -14.98 13.87
N VAL A 497 11.05 -14.19 14.90
CA VAL A 497 11.73 -14.26 16.19
C VAL A 497 11.19 -15.45 16.98
N GLY A 498 9.90 -15.45 17.32
CA GLY A 498 9.27 -16.52 18.10
C GLY A 498 10.08 -16.87 19.36
N ASP A 499 10.39 -18.17 19.52
CA ASP A 499 11.24 -18.71 20.60
C ASP A 499 12.72 -18.88 20.18
N SER A 500 13.17 -18.16 19.16
CA SER A 500 14.55 -18.24 18.65
C SER A 500 15.58 -17.85 19.72
N ASN A 501 16.72 -18.55 19.70
CA ASN A 501 17.91 -18.20 20.48
C ASN A 501 19.04 -17.61 19.61
N ASP A 502 18.73 -17.30 18.35
CA ASP A 502 19.67 -16.67 17.43
C ASP A 502 19.98 -15.23 17.88
N PRO A 503 21.25 -14.86 18.11
CA PRO A 503 21.60 -13.53 18.62
C PRO A 503 21.10 -12.37 17.75
N GLU A 504 21.12 -12.51 16.43
CA GLU A 504 20.68 -11.47 15.49
C GLU A 504 19.17 -11.30 15.53
N LEU A 505 18.42 -12.40 15.66
CA LEU A 505 16.97 -12.34 15.85
C LEU A 505 16.57 -11.80 17.23
N LEU A 506 17.38 -12.02 18.26
CA LEU A 506 17.16 -11.43 19.59
C LEU A 506 17.45 -9.92 19.60
N GLU A 507 18.44 -9.47 18.84
CA GLU A 507 18.67 -8.04 18.61
C GLU A 507 17.53 -7.42 17.82
N LEU A 508 17.10 -8.05 16.72
CA LEU A 508 15.92 -7.64 15.94
C LEU A 508 14.68 -7.51 16.84
N LYS A 509 14.43 -8.50 17.70
CA LYS A 509 13.32 -8.48 18.66
C LYS A 509 13.33 -7.21 19.50
N SER A 510 14.50 -6.80 19.96
CA SER A 510 14.64 -5.60 20.79
C SER A 510 14.24 -4.33 20.03
N PHE A 511 14.55 -4.25 18.73
CA PHE A 511 14.11 -3.14 17.88
C PHE A 511 12.62 -3.20 17.58
N ILE A 512 12.04 -4.39 17.33
CA ILE A 512 10.59 -4.54 17.13
C ILE A 512 9.81 -4.08 18.37
N GLU A 513 10.21 -4.54 19.56
CA GLU A 513 9.57 -4.13 20.83
C GLU A 513 9.66 -2.62 21.05
N GLU A 514 10.83 -2.03 20.78
CA GLU A 514 11.09 -0.61 20.98
C GLU A 514 10.35 0.28 19.99
N THR A 515 10.40 -0.02 18.69
CA THR A 515 9.69 0.73 17.66
C THR A 515 8.17 0.63 17.85
N THR A 516 7.65 -0.56 18.17
CA THR A 516 6.23 -0.75 18.49
C THR A 516 5.83 0.14 19.68
N HIS A 517 6.62 0.15 20.76
CA HIS A 517 6.37 0.97 21.94
C HIS A 517 6.39 2.47 21.61
N ARG A 518 7.47 2.97 20.98
CA ARG A 518 7.64 4.39 20.66
C ARG A 518 6.52 4.91 19.78
N MET A 519 6.18 4.18 18.72
CA MET A 519 5.14 4.58 17.78
C MET A 519 3.74 4.53 18.43
N THR A 520 3.46 3.55 19.30
CA THR A 520 2.18 3.49 20.02
C THR A 520 2.04 4.65 21.01
N GLU A 521 3.10 4.96 21.76
CA GLU A 521 3.12 6.13 22.65
C GLU A 521 2.92 7.43 21.85
N LEU A 522 3.50 7.52 20.66
CA LEU A 522 3.32 8.66 19.78
C LEU A 522 1.87 8.80 19.32
N ILE A 523 1.18 7.71 18.97
CA ILE A 523 -0.21 7.71 18.53
C ILE A 523 -1.17 8.10 19.68
N LEU A 524 -0.87 7.67 20.90
CA LEU A 524 -1.73 7.90 22.08
C LEU A 524 -1.39 9.15 22.87
N LYS A 525 -0.35 9.89 22.46
CA LYS A 525 0.15 11.06 23.18
C LYS A 525 -0.98 12.07 23.37
N ASP A 526 -1.12 12.59 24.59
CA ASP A 526 -2.16 13.58 24.91
C ASP A 526 -3.59 13.20 24.49
N ASP A 527 -3.89 11.88 24.41
CA ASP A 527 -5.18 11.32 23.97
C ASP A 527 -5.60 11.74 22.55
N HIS A 528 -4.64 12.02 21.65
CA HIS A 528 -4.95 12.64 20.36
C HIS A 528 -5.22 11.67 19.19
N TYR A 529 -4.81 10.40 19.28
CA TYR A 529 -5.01 9.35 18.29
C TYR A 529 -4.52 9.72 16.87
N TYR A 530 -3.31 10.23 16.71
CA TYR A 530 -2.70 10.46 15.39
C TYR A 530 -1.16 10.40 15.47
N ILE A 531 -0.48 10.17 14.34
CA ILE A 531 0.99 10.30 14.33
C ILE A 531 1.39 11.78 14.20
N GLU A 532 2.20 12.26 15.14
CA GLU A 532 2.93 13.53 15.00
C GLU A 532 4.11 13.38 14.04
N ASP A 533 4.12 14.16 12.97
CA ASP A 533 5.20 14.21 11.99
C ASP A 533 6.45 14.96 12.51
N ALA A 534 7.44 15.16 11.63
CA ALA A 534 8.67 15.89 11.96
C ALA A 534 8.42 17.31 12.49
N THR A 535 7.24 17.88 12.25
CA THR A 535 6.83 19.23 12.67
C THR A 535 6.03 19.22 13.99
N GLY A 536 5.79 18.06 14.59
CA GLY A 536 4.96 17.94 15.78
C GLY A 536 3.48 18.19 15.50
N LYS A 537 3.03 17.99 14.26
CA LYS A 537 1.64 18.09 13.82
C LYS A 537 1.17 16.75 13.28
N SER A 538 -0.14 16.54 13.20
CA SER A 538 -0.64 15.28 12.64
C SER A 538 -0.16 15.10 11.20
N THR A 539 0.28 13.91 10.84
CA THR A 539 0.41 13.50 9.43
C THR A 539 -0.90 13.68 8.64
N GLN A 540 -0.87 13.49 7.32
CA GLN A 540 -2.05 13.73 6.50
C GLN A 540 -3.18 12.74 6.78
N TRP A 541 -2.81 11.46 6.85
CA TRP A 541 -3.77 10.36 6.78
C TRP A 541 -3.74 9.48 8.04
N SER A 542 -2.68 9.50 8.85
CA SER A 542 -2.58 8.67 10.07
C SER A 542 -3.31 9.33 11.25
N ARG A 543 -4.65 9.32 11.19
CA ARG A 543 -5.57 9.94 12.15
C ARG A 543 -6.70 8.99 12.54
N TRP A 544 -6.88 8.82 13.84
CA TRP A 544 -7.80 7.86 14.48
C TRP A 544 -8.67 8.47 15.58
N LEU A 545 -8.81 9.79 15.64
CA LEU A 545 -9.62 10.48 16.65
C LEU A 545 -11.11 10.53 16.28
N GLY A 546 -11.99 10.38 17.28
CA GLY A 546 -13.44 10.29 17.10
C GLY A 546 -14.04 11.53 16.43
N LYS A 547 -13.50 12.73 16.70
CA LYS A 547 -13.94 13.96 16.02
C LYS A 547 -13.70 13.91 14.51
N TYR A 548 -12.59 13.34 14.06
CA TYR A 548 -12.26 13.25 12.64
C TYR A 548 -13.28 12.39 11.88
N PHE A 549 -13.82 11.36 12.54
CA PHE A 549 -14.79 10.41 12.00
C PHE A 549 -16.25 10.79 12.15
N ASN A 550 -16.59 11.53 13.21
CA ASN A 550 -17.98 11.70 13.65
C ASN A 550 -18.38 13.16 13.80
N ASP A 551 -17.59 14.12 13.29
CA ASP A 551 -17.98 15.52 13.35
C ASP A 551 -19.34 15.74 12.69
N SER A 552 -20.21 16.50 13.37
CA SER A 552 -21.57 16.79 12.92
C SER A 552 -22.52 15.60 12.77
N LEU A 553 -22.14 14.38 13.19
CA LEU A 553 -23.00 13.20 13.06
C LEU A 553 -24.34 13.37 13.78
N SER A 554 -24.33 13.84 15.03
CA SER A 554 -25.58 14.12 15.76
C SER A 554 -26.42 15.26 15.16
N THR A 555 -25.84 16.09 14.29
CA THR A 555 -26.55 17.15 13.56
C THR A 555 -27.24 16.57 12.32
N MET A 556 -26.53 15.73 11.56
CA MET A 556 -27.05 15.07 10.36
C MET A 556 -28.23 14.15 10.69
N GLU A 557 -28.12 13.32 11.73
CA GLU A 557 -29.16 12.38 12.17
C GLU A 557 -30.50 13.06 12.55
N LYS A 558 -30.48 14.37 12.83
CA LYS A 558 -31.69 15.16 13.17
C LYS A 558 -32.37 15.76 11.93
N GLN A 559 -31.71 15.75 10.77
CA GLN A 559 -32.29 16.27 9.53
C GLN A 559 -33.25 15.25 8.93
N LYS A 560 -34.28 15.74 8.22
CA LYS A 560 -35.25 14.85 7.54
C LYS A 560 -34.60 14.03 6.43
N GLN A 561 -33.58 14.60 5.81
CA GLN A 561 -32.76 14.01 4.76
C GLN A 561 -32.08 12.71 5.21
N TRP A 562 -31.81 12.54 6.50
CA TRP A 562 -31.22 11.33 7.05
C TRP A 562 -32.07 10.07 6.82
N GLU A 563 -33.41 10.21 6.73
CA GLU A 563 -34.32 9.10 6.37
C GLU A 563 -34.05 8.51 4.97
N PHE A 564 -33.29 9.24 4.14
CA PHE A 564 -32.85 8.86 2.80
C PHE A 564 -31.33 8.63 2.73
N SER A 565 -30.68 8.42 3.88
CA SER A 565 -29.22 8.29 4.00
C SER A 565 -28.46 9.55 3.55
N VAL A 566 -29.07 10.74 3.57
CA VAL A 566 -28.40 11.98 3.18
C VAL A 566 -27.92 12.76 4.43
N GLY A 567 -26.60 12.95 4.53
CA GLY A 567 -25.91 13.60 5.64
C GLY A 567 -25.66 15.09 5.41
N VAL A 568 -26.61 15.94 5.82
CA VAL A 568 -26.52 17.40 5.64
C VAL A 568 -26.72 18.16 6.95
N ASP A 569 -26.28 19.43 6.97
CA ASP A 569 -26.60 20.36 8.04
C ASP A 569 -28.03 20.92 7.92
N LYS A 570 -28.40 21.81 8.85
CA LYS A 570 -29.71 22.48 8.86
C LYS A 570 -29.96 23.39 7.64
N ASP A 571 -28.89 23.82 6.98
CA ASP A 571 -28.92 24.73 5.83
C ASP A 571 -28.90 23.92 4.51
N GLY A 572 -28.83 22.59 4.60
CA GLY A 572 -28.86 21.66 3.48
C GLY A 572 -27.50 21.44 2.81
N ASN A 573 -26.40 21.83 3.45
CA ASN A 573 -25.04 21.60 2.93
C ASN A 573 -24.49 20.26 3.43
N ASP A 574 -23.59 19.62 2.67
CA ASP A 574 -22.85 18.43 3.11
C ASP A 574 -22.19 18.70 4.47
N ALA A 575 -22.51 17.84 5.43
CA ALA A 575 -22.03 17.93 6.81
C ALA A 575 -21.25 16.69 7.25
N LEU A 576 -20.93 15.77 6.33
CA LEU A 576 -20.12 14.61 6.63
C LEU A 576 -18.70 15.05 7.00
N SER A 577 -18.17 14.50 8.08
CA SER A 577 -16.78 14.78 8.47
C SER A 577 -15.79 14.27 7.43
N TYR A 578 -14.57 14.80 7.47
CA TYR A 578 -13.54 14.44 6.49
C TYR A 578 -13.22 12.93 6.48
N GLY A 579 -13.12 12.31 7.66
CA GLY A 579 -12.85 10.87 7.79
C GLY A 579 -14.10 9.99 7.87
N TYR A 580 -15.30 10.50 7.55
CA TYR A 580 -16.56 9.79 7.83
C TYR A 580 -16.61 8.39 7.21
N GLU A 581 -16.20 8.26 5.93
CA GLU A 581 -16.25 7.00 5.18
C GLU A 581 -15.12 6.03 5.53
N ASP A 582 -13.95 6.55 5.91
CA ASP A 582 -12.77 5.77 6.29
C ASP A 582 -12.87 5.25 7.73
N ALA A 583 -13.77 5.82 8.53
CA ALA A 583 -13.89 5.53 9.95
C ALA A 583 -13.98 4.03 10.29
N PRO A 584 -14.71 3.18 9.54
CA PRO A 584 -14.79 1.75 9.83
C PRO A 584 -13.45 1.02 9.66
N LEU A 585 -12.69 1.35 8.61
CA LEU A 585 -11.33 0.83 8.41
C LEU A 585 -10.42 1.33 9.53
N ASN A 586 -10.37 2.64 9.74
CA ASN A 586 -9.47 3.25 10.72
C ASN A 586 -9.78 2.81 12.16
N ALA A 587 -11.04 2.50 12.48
CA ALA A 587 -11.41 1.88 13.74
C ALA A 587 -10.66 0.56 13.95
N LEU A 588 -10.67 -0.31 12.94
CA LEU A 588 -10.00 -1.62 12.98
C LEU A 588 -8.48 -1.48 12.94
N GLU A 589 -7.94 -0.51 12.19
CA GLU A 589 -6.51 -0.18 12.20
C GLU A 589 -6.02 0.13 13.62
N VAL A 590 -6.64 1.09 14.32
CA VAL A 590 -6.17 1.45 15.67
C VAL A 590 -6.40 0.32 16.66
N MET A 591 -7.45 -0.50 16.50
CA MET A 591 -7.63 -1.71 17.29
C MET A 591 -6.51 -2.72 17.05
N GLY A 592 -6.11 -2.95 15.79
CA GLY A 592 -4.98 -3.81 15.43
C GLY A 592 -3.64 -3.28 15.94
N VAL A 593 -3.41 -1.97 15.86
CA VAL A 593 -2.26 -1.26 16.45
C VAL A 593 -2.18 -1.56 17.96
N LEU A 594 -3.27 -1.29 18.69
CA LEU A 594 -3.33 -1.46 20.14
C LEU A 594 -3.13 -2.91 20.55
N LYS A 595 -3.74 -3.86 19.83
CA LYS A 595 -3.63 -5.29 20.14
C LYS A 595 -2.23 -5.83 19.85
N THR A 596 -1.60 -5.38 18.78
CA THR A 596 -0.21 -5.69 18.48
C THR A 596 0.71 -5.10 19.54
N ALA A 597 0.50 -3.84 19.91
CA ALA A 597 1.31 -3.16 20.92
C ALA A 597 1.19 -3.86 22.29
N SER A 598 0.00 -4.23 22.73
CA SER A 598 -0.18 -4.93 24.00
C SER A 598 0.55 -6.28 24.00
N PHE A 599 0.47 -7.04 22.90
CA PHE A 599 1.13 -8.33 22.73
C PHE A 599 2.67 -8.22 22.63
N VAL A 600 3.19 -7.40 21.72
CA VAL A 600 4.63 -7.28 21.45
C VAL A 600 5.38 -6.69 22.64
N THR A 601 4.78 -5.72 23.33
CA THR A 601 5.47 -4.98 24.39
C THR A 601 5.27 -5.59 25.79
N GLU A 602 4.45 -6.64 25.94
CA GLU A 602 4.04 -7.23 27.22
C GLU A 602 5.19 -7.45 28.20
N LYS A 603 6.29 -8.05 27.72
CA LYS A 603 7.42 -8.44 28.58
C LYS A 603 8.36 -7.27 28.89
N ARG A 604 8.64 -6.41 27.92
CA ARG A 604 9.64 -5.33 28.04
C ARG A 604 9.05 -4.04 28.63
N TYR A 605 7.78 -3.75 28.36
CA TYR A 605 7.07 -2.55 28.79
C TYR A 605 5.70 -2.91 29.43
N PRO A 606 5.67 -3.70 30.52
CA PRO A 606 4.42 -4.27 31.05
C PRO A 606 3.38 -3.23 31.51
N ALA A 607 3.82 -2.05 31.98
CA ALA A 607 2.90 -0.99 32.40
C ALA A 607 2.21 -0.33 31.20
N ASP A 608 2.95 -0.07 30.13
CA ASP A 608 2.42 0.55 28.91
C ASP A 608 1.62 -0.46 28.09
N SER A 609 2.05 -1.73 28.05
CA SER A 609 1.26 -2.84 27.49
C SER A 609 -0.14 -2.91 28.10
N LEU A 610 -0.27 -2.76 29.42
CA LEU A 610 -1.58 -2.70 30.09
C LEU A 610 -2.40 -1.46 29.68
N LYS A 611 -1.75 -0.30 29.47
CA LYS A 611 -2.42 0.91 28.94
C LYS A 611 -2.95 0.65 27.53
N TYR A 612 -2.19 -0.02 26.67
CA TYR A 612 -2.62 -0.37 25.30
C TYR A 612 -3.79 -1.34 25.32
N GLU A 613 -3.74 -2.37 26.17
CA GLU A 613 -4.85 -3.31 26.32
C GLU A 613 -6.11 -2.58 26.84
N MET A 614 -5.98 -1.67 27.81
CA MET A 614 -7.12 -0.87 28.28
C MET A 614 -7.74 0.02 27.18
N ALA A 615 -6.92 0.59 26.29
CA ALA A 615 -7.41 1.34 25.15
C ALA A 615 -8.10 0.43 24.11
N TYR A 616 -7.57 -0.78 23.90
CA TYR A 616 -8.22 -1.79 23.05
C TYR A 616 -9.58 -2.24 23.63
N GLU A 617 -9.64 -2.50 24.93
CA GLU A 617 -10.87 -2.83 25.66
C GLU A 617 -11.95 -1.74 25.52
N GLN A 618 -11.53 -0.47 25.51
CA GLN A 618 -12.43 0.67 25.33
C GLN A 618 -13.12 0.68 23.95
N ALA A 619 -12.51 0.08 22.93
CA ALA A 619 -13.13 -0.10 21.62
C ALA A 619 -14.41 -0.93 21.66
N PHE A 620 -14.59 -1.76 22.70
CA PHE A 620 -15.76 -2.62 22.89
C PHE A 620 -16.73 -2.15 23.99
N ALA A 621 -16.43 -1.06 24.71
CA ALA A 621 -17.12 -0.74 25.95
C ALA A 621 -18.56 -0.23 25.78
N SER A 622 -18.78 0.78 24.93
CA SER A 622 -20.08 1.38 24.62
C SER A 622 -20.00 2.07 23.26
N SER A 623 -21.14 2.49 22.68
CA SER A 623 -21.15 3.19 21.40
C SER A 623 -20.26 4.44 21.37
N TYR A 624 -19.69 4.72 20.21
CA TYR A 624 -18.76 5.82 19.96
C TYR A 624 -19.41 7.20 20.10
N SER A 625 -18.59 8.23 20.36
CA SER A 625 -19.06 9.61 20.48
C SER A 625 -19.51 10.18 19.14
N LYS A 626 -20.75 10.69 19.09
CA LYS A 626 -21.35 11.37 17.92
C LYS A 626 -21.36 12.91 18.02
N GLU A 627 -20.94 13.45 19.16
CA GLU A 627 -20.88 14.89 19.44
C GLU A 627 -19.85 15.22 20.52
N ASP A 628 -19.48 16.50 20.63
CA ASP A 628 -18.54 17.00 21.63
C ASP A 628 -19.09 16.83 23.08
N PRO A 629 -18.26 16.37 24.05
CA PRO A 629 -16.86 16.00 23.90
C PRO A 629 -16.70 14.59 23.30
N TYR A 630 -15.87 14.47 22.27
CA TYR A 630 -15.48 13.18 21.70
C TYR A 630 -14.55 12.41 22.65
N VAL A 631 -14.77 11.10 22.77
CA VAL A 631 -13.88 10.18 23.48
C VAL A 631 -13.23 9.26 22.46
N ASN A 632 -11.92 9.37 22.30
CA ASN A 632 -11.19 8.61 21.27
C ASN A 632 -11.10 7.13 21.65
N GLY A 633 -11.17 6.26 20.65
CA GLY A 633 -11.16 4.80 20.82
C GLY A 633 -12.43 4.20 21.45
N LEU A 634 -13.38 4.99 21.95
CA LEU A 634 -14.61 4.46 22.56
C LEU A 634 -15.54 3.89 21.49
N GLY A 635 -15.92 2.62 21.62
CA GLY A 635 -16.95 2.02 20.76
C GLY A 635 -16.58 1.85 19.31
N TYR A 636 -15.28 1.82 19.00
CA TYR A 636 -14.80 1.74 17.63
C TYR A 636 -15.21 0.45 16.93
N ILE A 637 -15.48 -0.64 17.66
CA ILE A 637 -16.05 -1.84 17.04
C ILE A 637 -17.45 -1.58 16.46
N ASP A 638 -18.27 -0.76 17.11
CA ASP A 638 -19.60 -0.42 16.60
C ASP A 638 -19.47 0.47 15.35
N MET A 639 -18.42 1.29 15.26
CA MET A 639 -18.10 2.08 14.06
C MET A 639 -17.59 1.21 12.90
N ALA A 640 -16.81 0.18 13.20
CA ALA A 640 -16.34 -0.80 12.21
C ALA A 640 -17.50 -1.59 11.57
N LEU A 641 -18.59 -1.81 12.31
CA LEU A 641 -19.80 -2.48 11.84
C LEU A 641 -20.68 -1.62 10.91
N GLU A 642 -20.28 -0.38 10.62
CA GLU A 642 -21.04 0.57 9.79
C GLU A 642 -20.43 0.81 8.40
N TYR A 643 -19.54 -0.06 7.91
CA TYR A 643 -18.85 0.13 6.62
C TYR A 643 -19.78 0.38 5.45
N VAL A 644 -20.72 -0.54 5.21
CA VAL A 644 -21.67 -0.41 4.10
C VAL A 644 -22.60 0.78 4.31
N GLU A 645 -23.07 1.01 5.54
CA GLU A 645 -23.96 2.13 5.86
C GLU A 645 -23.29 3.47 5.57
N ARG A 646 -22.06 3.68 6.03
CA ARG A 646 -21.32 4.93 5.82
C ARG A 646 -21.02 5.19 4.34
N ARG A 647 -20.71 4.14 3.55
CA ARG A 647 -20.57 4.25 2.10
C ARG A 647 -21.88 4.66 1.43
N ILE A 648 -23.01 4.07 1.85
CA ILE A 648 -24.35 4.45 1.37
C ILE A 648 -24.69 5.89 1.72
N VAL A 649 -24.32 6.36 2.92
CA VAL A 649 -24.56 7.75 3.32
C VAL A 649 -23.72 8.73 2.50
N ARG A 650 -22.43 8.44 2.29
CA ARG A 650 -21.56 9.29 1.46
C ARG A 650 -22.06 9.40 0.04
N GLN A 651 -22.37 8.28 -0.63
CA GLN A 651 -22.87 8.32 -2.01
C GLN A 651 -24.19 9.10 -2.13
N ALA A 652 -25.12 8.92 -1.20
CA ALA A 652 -26.42 9.59 -1.23
C ALA A 652 -26.27 11.10 -1.00
N THR A 653 -25.32 11.50 -0.14
CA THR A 653 -25.00 12.91 0.11
C THR A 653 -24.36 13.57 -1.11
N ASN A 654 -23.46 12.88 -1.80
CA ASN A 654 -22.91 13.35 -3.08
C ASN A 654 -24.02 13.47 -4.13
N ALA A 655 -24.87 12.45 -4.27
CA ALA A 655 -25.98 12.44 -5.22
C ALA A 655 -26.98 13.58 -4.96
N TYR A 656 -27.29 13.84 -3.68
CA TYR A 656 -28.12 14.97 -3.26
C TYR A 656 -27.50 16.32 -3.65
N SER A 657 -26.19 16.49 -3.41
CA SER A 657 -25.45 17.72 -3.73
C SER A 657 -25.40 17.97 -5.25
N ASP A 658 -25.15 16.91 -6.02
CA ASP A 658 -25.15 16.94 -7.49
C ASP A 658 -26.55 17.24 -8.06
N ASN A 659 -27.60 16.82 -7.35
CA ASN A 659 -28.99 17.00 -7.71
C ASN A 659 -29.61 18.30 -7.16
N GLY A 660 -28.80 19.36 -7.01
CA GLY A 660 -29.28 20.68 -6.60
C GLY A 660 -29.87 20.73 -5.19
N ASN A 661 -29.37 19.88 -4.29
CA ASN A 661 -29.86 19.71 -2.92
C ASN A 661 -31.29 19.17 -2.83
N GLU A 662 -31.65 18.24 -3.72
CA GLU A 662 -32.89 17.46 -3.65
C GLU A 662 -32.59 15.95 -3.54
N VAL A 663 -33.36 15.24 -2.72
CA VAL A 663 -33.25 13.78 -2.59
C VAL A 663 -33.47 13.13 -3.96
N VAL A 664 -32.58 12.20 -4.30
CA VAL A 664 -32.63 11.47 -5.57
C VAL A 664 -33.75 10.43 -5.53
N THR A 665 -34.56 10.42 -6.59
CA THR A 665 -35.68 9.52 -6.83
C THR A 665 -35.68 9.11 -8.30
N MET A 666 -36.42 8.07 -8.66
CA MET A 666 -36.52 7.64 -10.06
C MET A 666 -37.04 8.73 -11.01
N ASP A 667 -37.79 9.72 -10.49
CA ASP A 667 -38.41 10.78 -11.30
C ASP A 667 -37.48 11.99 -11.55
N ASN A 668 -36.44 12.16 -10.72
CA ASN A 668 -35.52 13.31 -10.79
C ASN A 668 -34.04 12.91 -10.89
N ALA A 669 -33.73 11.62 -10.99
CA ALA A 669 -32.35 11.17 -11.14
C ALA A 669 -31.77 11.63 -12.48
N GLY A 670 -30.65 12.35 -12.42
CA GLY A 670 -29.77 12.58 -13.57
C GLY A 670 -28.91 11.36 -13.88
N ASP A 671 -27.97 11.51 -14.80
CA ASP A 671 -27.11 10.41 -15.29
C ASP A 671 -25.82 10.22 -14.46
N SER A 672 -25.75 10.70 -13.21
CA SER A 672 -24.52 10.59 -12.40
C SER A 672 -24.39 9.20 -11.75
N THR A 673 -23.15 8.71 -11.61
CA THR A 673 -22.86 7.43 -10.93
C THR A 673 -23.40 7.45 -9.50
N ASN A 674 -23.22 8.55 -8.76
CA ASN A 674 -23.76 8.70 -7.40
C ASN A 674 -25.30 8.58 -7.35
N ALA A 675 -26.02 9.16 -8.33
CA ALA A 675 -27.47 9.03 -8.40
C ALA A 675 -27.90 7.58 -8.67
N ASN A 676 -27.26 6.90 -9.63
CA ASN A 676 -27.54 5.50 -9.95
C ASN A 676 -27.26 4.58 -8.74
N ALA A 677 -26.09 4.74 -8.12
CA ALA A 677 -25.68 3.98 -6.94
C ALA A 677 -26.65 4.18 -5.76
N THR A 678 -27.12 5.42 -5.55
CA THR A 678 -28.12 5.75 -4.51
C THR A 678 -29.47 5.09 -4.79
N LEU A 679 -29.97 5.11 -6.03
CA LEU A 679 -31.24 4.48 -6.40
C LEU A 679 -31.23 2.95 -6.22
N HIS A 680 -30.07 2.34 -6.41
CA HIS A 680 -29.90 0.89 -6.35
C HIS A 680 -29.32 0.38 -5.01
N ASN A 681 -29.00 1.29 -4.08
CA ASN A 681 -28.23 0.98 -2.86
C ASN A 681 -26.93 0.22 -3.16
N ASP A 682 -26.28 0.55 -4.28
CA ASP A 682 -25.07 -0.10 -4.73
C ASP A 682 -23.84 0.65 -4.22
N TRP A 683 -23.39 0.30 -3.01
CA TRP A 683 -22.18 0.88 -2.42
C TRP A 683 -20.90 0.53 -3.18
N THR A 684 -20.94 -0.45 -4.10
CA THR A 684 -19.76 -0.93 -4.82
C THR A 684 -19.26 0.05 -5.89
N GLN A 685 -20.11 1.01 -6.30
CA GLN A 685 -19.73 2.07 -7.23
C GLN A 685 -18.84 3.14 -6.61
N TYR A 686 -18.73 3.18 -5.27
CA TYR A 686 -17.98 4.19 -4.51
C TYR A 686 -16.91 3.53 -3.62
N ILE A 687 -16.24 2.50 -4.14
CA ILE A 687 -15.21 1.75 -3.40
C ILE A 687 -13.82 2.38 -3.58
N ASN A 688 -13.07 2.37 -2.48
CA ASN A 688 -11.62 2.54 -2.48
C ASN A 688 -10.95 1.17 -2.38
N TYR A 689 -10.43 0.65 -3.49
CA TYR A 689 -9.74 -0.65 -3.52
C TYR A 689 -8.45 -0.67 -2.69
N SER A 690 -7.86 0.48 -2.39
CA SER A 690 -6.79 0.56 -1.40
C SER A 690 -7.31 0.24 -0.01
N ASP A 691 -8.44 0.81 0.42
CA ASP A 691 -9.00 0.57 1.76
C ASP A 691 -9.41 -0.89 1.96
N GLU A 692 -9.88 -1.53 0.90
CA GLU A 692 -10.18 -2.96 0.88
C GLU A 692 -8.94 -3.78 1.21
N GLU A 693 -7.84 -3.61 0.47
CA GLU A 693 -6.56 -4.27 0.81
C GLU A 693 -6.12 -4.01 2.26
N LEU A 694 -6.18 -2.75 2.68
CA LEU A 694 -5.70 -2.33 4.00
C LEU A 694 -6.49 -2.92 5.14
N GLY A 695 -7.78 -3.15 4.93
CA GLY A 695 -8.67 -3.80 5.88
C GLY A 695 -8.11 -5.14 6.37
N TRP A 696 -7.37 -5.86 5.54
CA TRP A 696 -6.92 -7.22 5.84
C TRP A 696 -5.70 -7.32 6.76
N PHE A 697 -4.90 -6.26 6.90
CA PHE A 697 -3.82 -6.25 7.90
C PHE A 697 -4.33 -6.34 9.35
N PRO A 698 -5.31 -5.50 9.78
CA PRO A 698 -5.91 -5.67 11.08
C PRO A 698 -6.71 -6.98 11.22
N VAL A 699 -7.29 -7.56 10.16
CA VAL A 699 -7.89 -8.92 10.23
C VAL A 699 -6.86 -9.91 10.75
N PHE A 700 -5.70 -9.97 10.07
CA PHE A 700 -4.65 -10.91 10.39
C PHE A 700 -4.23 -10.78 11.86
N ILE A 701 -4.04 -9.56 12.34
CA ILE A 701 -3.68 -9.28 13.74
C ILE A 701 -4.80 -9.71 14.69
N LEU A 702 -6.01 -9.18 14.48
CA LEU A 702 -7.11 -9.27 15.44
C LEU A 702 -7.66 -10.70 15.53
N VAL A 703 -7.88 -11.38 14.39
CA VAL A 703 -8.35 -12.78 14.36
C VAL A 703 -7.36 -13.72 15.04
N THR A 704 -6.06 -13.46 14.93
CA THR A 704 -5.05 -14.36 15.48
C THR A 704 -4.64 -14.05 16.93
N LEU A 705 -5.04 -12.89 17.48
CA LEU A 705 -4.73 -12.46 18.84
C LEU A 705 -5.96 -12.36 19.76
N GLU A 706 -7.16 -12.05 19.25
CA GLU A 706 -8.37 -11.97 20.08
C GLU A 706 -8.80 -13.37 20.52
N GLN A 707 -9.05 -13.54 21.83
CA GLN A 707 -9.41 -14.81 22.44
C GLN A 707 -10.83 -14.80 23.01
N ASP A 708 -11.43 -13.63 23.21
CA ASP A 708 -12.84 -13.52 23.60
C ASP A 708 -13.73 -13.81 22.40
N GLU A 709 -14.53 -14.88 22.48
CA GLU A 709 -15.37 -15.35 21.38
C GLU A 709 -16.39 -14.29 20.91
N LEU A 710 -16.92 -13.45 21.81
CA LEU A 710 -17.91 -12.43 21.45
C LEU A 710 -17.27 -11.25 20.73
N ARG A 711 -16.07 -10.83 21.16
CA ARG A 711 -15.29 -9.80 20.46
C ARG A 711 -14.80 -10.28 19.12
N HIS A 712 -14.27 -11.50 19.08
CA HIS A 712 -13.85 -12.15 17.85
C HIS A 712 -15.01 -12.19 16.84
N ALA A 713 -16.21 -12.59 17.26
CA ALA A 713 -17.38 -12.60 16.39
C ALA A 713 -17.71 -11.20 15.82
N LYS A 714 -17.63 -10.13 16.61
CA LYS A 714 -17.83 -8.77 16.12
C LYS A 714 -16.75 -8.32 15.13
N ILE A 715 -15.49 -8.67 15.38
CA ILE A 715 -14.39 -8.37 14.46
C ILE A 715 -14.64 -9.07 13.11
N VAL A 716 -14.98 -10.36 13.14
CA VAL A 716 -15.30 -11.13 11.93
C VAL A 716 -16.51 -10.54 11.19
N GLU A 717 -17.57 -10.16 11.92
CA GLU A 717 -18.76 -9.50 11.36
C GLU A 717 -18.42 -8.16 10.68
N ALA A 718 -17.50 -7.37 11.25
CA ALA A 718 -17.05 -6.14 10.61
C ALA A 718 -16.48 -6.45 9.22
N TYR A 719 -15.54 -7.40 9.12
CA TYR A 719 -14.88 -7.77 7.87
C TYR A 719 -15.74 -8.55 6.87
N ASP A 720 -16.78 -9.25 7.32
CA ASP A 720 -17.78 -9.85 6.44
C ASP A 720 -18.41 -8.81 5.50
N GLN A 721 -18.50 -7.54 5.93
CA GLN A 721 -18.99 -6.46 5.08
C GLN A 721 -18.06 -6.20 3.87
N TRP A 722 -16.74 -6.14 4.08
CA TRP A 722 -15.76 -5.92 3.01
C TRP A 722 -15.69 -7.11 2.06
N TYR A 723 -15.59 -8.33 2.60
CA TYR A 723 -15.45 -9.54 1.79
C TYR A 723 -16.65 -9.76 0.85
N SER A 724 -17.82 -9.22 1.20
CA SER A 724 -19.02 -9.29 0.33
C SER A 724 -18.80 -8.69 -1.07
N ASN A 725 -17.92 -7.68 -1.20
CA ASN A 725 -17.46 -7.17 -2.48
C ASN A 725 -16.17 -7.87 -2.95
N GLU A 726 -15.18 -8.05 -2.09
CA GLU A 726 -13.86 -8.51 -2.51
C GLU A 726 -13.86 -9.95 -3.07
N VAL A 727 -14.83 -10.78 -2.69
CA VAL A 727 -14.95 -12.16 -3.19
C VAL A 727 -14.96 -12.27 -4.73
N ARG A 728 -15.46 -11.25 -5.45
CA ARG A 728 -15.52 -11.25 -6.93
C ARG A 728 -14.19 -10.97 -7.63
N GLU A 729 -13.15 -10.63 -6.88
CA GLU A 729 -11.84 -10.29 -7.41
C GLU A 729 -10.85 -11.47 -7.42
N GLU A 730 -11.21 -12.57 -6.74
CA GLU A 730 -10.42 -13.82 -6.69
C GLU A 730 -9.03 -13.67 -6.07
N ASN A 731 -8.74 -12.59 -5.35
CA ASN A 731 -7.40 -12.39 -4.79
C ASN A 731 -7.17 -13.31 -3.58
N PRO A 732 -6.03 -14.03 -3.55
CA PRO A 732 -5.74 -14.96 -2.49
C PRO A 732 -5.40 -14.27 -1.16
N PHE A 733 -4.97 -13.00 -1.15
CA PHE A 733 -4.60 -12.31 0.11
C PHE A 733 -5.77 -12.22 1.07
N TYR A 734 -6.89 -11.63 0.65
CA TYR A 734 -8.09 -11.56 1.49
C TYR A 734 -8.89 -12.85 1.52
N THR A 735 -8.91 -13.66 0.45
CA THR A 735 -9.65 -14.93 0.49
C THR A 735 -9.06 -15.88 1.53
N PHE A 736 -7.74 -15.94 1.67
CA PHE A 736 -7.10 -16.77 2.69
C PHE A 736 -7.28 -16.19 4.09
N LEU A 737 -7.20 -14.88 4.26
CA LEU A 737 -7.48 -14.25 5.56
C LEU A 737 -8.95 -14.36 5.96
N TYR A 738 -9.88 -14.35 5.00
CA TYR A 738 -11.30 -14.61 5.23
C TYR A 738 -11.51 -16.05 5.73
N GLN A 739 -10.85 -17.02 5.10
CA GLN A 739 -10.87 -18.41 5.57
C GLN A 739 -10.28 -18.55 6.99
N LEU A 740 -9.26 -17.76 7.34
CA LEU A 740 -8.71 -17.73 8.70
C LEU A 740 -9.66 -17.10 9.71
N ALA A 741 -10.39 -16.05 9.31
CA ALA A 741 -11.43 -15.42 10.12
C ALA A 741 -12.64 -16.34 10.34
N HIS A 742 -12.92 -17.24 9.38
CA HIS A 742 -13.99 -18.23 9.42
C HIS A 742 -13.43 -19.67 9.37
N PRO A 743 -12.71 -20.14 10.40
CA PRO A 743 -12.02 -21.43 10.37
C PRO A 743 -12.98 -22.62 10.24
N ASP A 744 -14.25 -22.45 10.56
CA ASP A 744 -15.32 -23.44 10.49
C ASP A 744 -15.96 -23.56 9.09
N LYS A 745 -15.83 -22.54 8.23
CA LYS A 745 -16.36 -22.58 6.87
C LYS A 745 -15.58 -23.56 6.00
N THR A 746 -16.31 -24.25 5.12
CA THR A 746 -15.78 -25.25 4.17
C THR A 746 -16.18 -24.96 2.72
N ASP A 747 -16.90 -23.86 2.52
CA ASP A 747 -17.51 -23.40 1.27
C ASP A 747 -16.90 -22.08 0.77
N VAL A 748 -15.83 -21.58 1.41
CA VAL A 748 -15.03 -20.47 0.88
C VAL A 748 -14.42 -20.92 -0.46
N ASP A 749 -14.52 -20.07 -1.49
CA ASP A 749 -14.01 -20.39 -2.82
C ASP A 749 -12.49 -20.24 -2.92
N LEU A 750 -11.78 -21.18 -2.28
CA LEU A 750 -10.33 -21.27 -2.33
C LEU A 750 -9.81 -21.64 -3.73
N GLN A 751 -10.65 -22.23 -4.59
CA GLN A 751 -10.26 -22.64 -5.94
C GLN A 751 -10.04 -21.43 -6.85
N SER A 752 -10.93 -20.43 -6.80
CA SER A 752 -10.73 -19.17 -7.54
C SER A 752 -9.46 -18.43 -7.07
N ALA A 753 -9.19 -18.42 -5.76
CA ALA A 753 -7.95 -17.85 -5.21
C ALA A 753 -6.68 -18.59 -5.67
N VAL A 754 -6.74 -19.91 -5.80
CA VAL A 754 -5.64 -20.73 -6.34
C VAL A 754 -5.47 -20.49 -7.84
N ARG A 755 -6.57 -20.38 -8.60
CA ARG A 755 -6.54 -20.01 -10.02
C ARG A 755 -5.82 -18.67 -10.22
N PHE A 756 -6.05 -17.68 -9.37
CA PHE A 756 -5.31 -16.42 -9.42
C PHE A 756 -3.78 -16.65 -9.36
N LEU A 757 -3.29 -17.50 -8.45
CA LEU A 757 -1.86 -17.83 -8.33
C LEU A 757 -1.32 -18.51 -9.60
N TYR A 758 -2.07 -19.48 -10.14
CA TYR A 758 -1.71 -20.16 -11.39
C TYR A 758 -1.60 -19.17 -12.56
N ARG A 759 -2.57 -18.26 -12.66
CA ARG A 759 -2.66 -17.27 -13.74
C ARG A 759 -1.82 -16.01 -13.50
N PHE A 760 -1.04 -15.92 -12.43
CA PHE A 760 -0.17 -14.76 -12.18
C PHE A 760 1.07 -14.78 -13.11
N PRO A 761 1.51 -13.69 -13.76
CA PRO A 761 2.69 -13.73 -14.63
C PRO A 761 4.03 -13.91 -13.89
N GLU A 762 4.94 -14.72 -14.45
CA GLU A 762 6.31 -14.93 -13.92
C GLU A 762 7.15 -13.65 -13.88
N PHE A 763 6.98 -12.79 -14.89
CA PHE A 763 7.59 -11.48 -14.93
C PHE A 763 6.49 -10.44 -14.80
N GLN A 764 6.46 -9.70 -13.69
CA GLN A 764 5.46 -8.65 -13.39
C GLN A 764 5.69 -7.38 -14.22
N ILE A 765 6.10 -7.54 -15.48
CA ILE A 765 6.33 -6.41 -16.38
C ILE A 765 4.98 -5.79 -16.72
N GLU A 766 4.89 -4.49 -16.51
CA GLU A 766 3.73 -3.71 -16.89
C GLU A 766 3.70 -3.56 -18.41
N PHE A 767 2.87 -4.38 -19.05
CA PHE A 767 2.47 -4.18 -20.43
C PHE A 767 1.15 -3.42 -20.46
N PRO A 768 1.00 -2.45 -21.38
CA PRO A 768 -0.31 -1.95 -21.69
C PRO A 768 -1.17 -3.08 -22.29
N VAL A 769 -2.48 -3.01 -22.05
CA VAL A 769 -3.41 -4.11 -22.30
C VAL A 769 -4.52 -3.71 -23.24
N GLU A 770 -4.97 -4.70 -24.01
CA GLU A 770 -6.05 -4.57 -24.97
C GLU A 770 -7.29 -5.23 -24.37
N TRP A 771 -8.39 -4.49 -24.38
CA TRP A 771 -9.55 -4.78 -23.55
C TRP A 771 -10.79 -5.14 -24.33
N ASP A 772 -10.82 -5.01 -25.66
CA ASP A 772 -11.99 -5.30 -26.51
C ASP A 772 -12.28 -6.80 -26.58
N ARG A 773 -12.88 -7.33 -25.50
CA ARG A 773 -13.28 -8.73 -25.40
C ARG A 773 -14.77 -8.88 -25.70
N GLN A 774 -15.09 -9.89 -26.49
CA GLN A 774 -16.48 -10.18 -26.87
C GLN A 774 -17.24 -11.01 -25.82
N ASP A 775 -16.54 -11.59 -24.85
CA ASP A 775 -17.10 -12.45 -23.80
C ASP A 775 -17.35 -11.72 -22.47
N VAL A 776 -16.94 -10.46 -22.37
CA VAL A 776 -17.07 -9.64 -21.17
C VAL A 776 -18.17 -8.60 -21.38
N PHE A 777 -19.01 -8.41 -20.36
CA PHE A 777 -19.91 -7.26 -20.32
C PHE A 777 -19.22 -6.11 -19.59
N TYR A 778 -19.38 -4.90 -20.14
CA TYR A 778 -18.91 -3.70 -19.45
C TYR A 778 -20.06 -3.08 -18.67
N ILE A 779 -19.78 -2.81 -17.40
CA ILE A 779 -20.67 -2.08 -16.50
C ILE A 779 -20.22 -0.62 -16.39
N GLU A 780 -21.06 0.19 -15.77
CA GLU A 780 -20.82 1.61 -15.56
C GLU A 780 -19.50 1.89 -14.79
N PRO A 781 -18.90 3.07 -15.02
CA PRO A 781 -17.77 3.50 -14.23
C PRO A 781 -18.12 3.71 -12.76
N GLY A 782 -17.23 3.26 -11.88
CA GLY A 782 -17.24 3.66 -10.48
C GLY A 782 -16.92 5.15 -10.34
N ASP A 783 -17.42 5.78 -9.29
CA ASP A 783 -17.30 7.23 -9.06
C ASP A 783 -15.85 7.67 -8.81
N ARG A 784 -15.08 6.81 -8.11
CA ARG A 784 -13.67 7.04 -7.79
C ARG A 784 -12.76 6.93 -9.02
N ASP A 785 -12.81 5.79 -9.72
CA ASP A 785 -11.85 5.47 -10.79
C ASP A 785 -12.25 6.04 -12.15
N LYS A 786 -13.54 6.36 -12.35
CA LYS A 786 -14.09 7.01 -13.56
C LYS A 786 -13.83 6.26 -14.89
N ALA A 787 -13.39 5.02 -14.81
CA ALA A 787 -13.17 4.12 -15.95
C ALA A 787 -14.31 3.09 -16.06
N LYS A 788 -14.68 2.68 -17.28
CA LYS A 788 -15.60 1.54 -17.48
C LYS A 788 -15.07 0.32 -16.75
N GLN A 789 -15.93 -0.59 -16.31
CA GLN A 789 -15.50 -1.78 -15.59
C GLN A 789 -15.96 -3.05 -16.29
N THR A 790 -15.20 -4.13 -16.15
CA THR A 790 -15.64 -5.48 -16.55
C THR A 790 -16.60 -6.04 -15.51
N ASN A 791 -17.55 -6.86 -15.94
CA ASN A 791 -18.53 -7.48 -15.04
C ASN A 791 -17.94 -8.58 -14.13
N TYR A 792 -16.68 -8.96 -14.33
CA TYR A 792 -15.89 -9.84 -13.46
C TYR A 792 -14.40 -9.52 -13.60
N ALA A 793 -13.58 -9.92 -12.61
CA ALA A 793 -12.14 -9.68 -12.64
C ALA A 793 -11.48 -10.63 -13.66
N LEU A 794 -10.73 -10.06 -14.61
CA LEU A 794 -9.96 -10.88 -15.54
C LEU A 794 -8.78 -11.55 -14.83
N ALA A 795 -8.34 -12.70 -15.35
CA ALA A 795 -7.15 -13.37 -14.84
C ALA A 795 -5.94 -12.40 -14.86
N PRO A 796 -5.02 -12.44 -13.88
CA PRO A 796 -3.91 -11.48 -13.79
C PRO A 796 -3.05 -11.39 -15.06
N ASP A 797 -2.89 -12.51 -15.78
CA ASP A 797 -2.16 -12.55 -17.04
C ASP A 797 -2.94 -12.01 -18.26
N GLU A 798 -4.25 -11.80 -18.14
CA GLU A 798 -5.10 -11.21 -19.19
C GLU A 798 -5.40 -9.71 -18.98
N ARG A 799 -4.89 -9.12 -17.88
CA ARG A 799 -5.03 -7.70 -17.56
C ARG A 799 -3.69 -7.04 -17.23
N ARG A 800 -3.68 -5.71 -17.06
CA ARG A 800 -2.46 -4.99 -16.66
C ARG A 800 -1.98 -5.58 -15.32
N ILE A 801 -0.66 -5.67 -15.15
CA ILE A 801 -0.13 -5.94 -13.80
C ILE A 801 -0.55 -4.78 -12.92
N ILE A 802 -1.21 -5.08 -11.82
CA ILE A 802 -1.61 -4.10 -10.82
C ILE A 802 -1.18 -4.58 -9.45
N LYS A 803 -1.01 -3.63 -8.54
CA LYS A 803 -0.90 -3.89 -7.10
C LYS A 803 -2.29 -4.17 -6.52
N HIS A 804 -2.35 -4.59 -5.27
CA HIS A 804 -3.60 -4.86 -4.56
C HIS A 804 -4.51 -3.62 -4.40
N ASN A 805 -3.93 -2.42 -4.33
CA ASN A 805 -4.67 -1.17 -4.15
C ASN A 805 -5.32 -0.60 -5.42
N SER A 806 -5.47 -1.40 -6.47
CA SER A 806 -5.95 -0.99 -7.79
C SER A 806 -7.20 -1.78 -8.16
N ASN A 807 -8.16 -1.14 -8.82
CA ASN A 807 -9.42 -1.77 -9.23
C ASN A 807 -9.17 -2.87 -10.28
N PRO A 808 -9.45 -4.16 -9.98
CA PRO A 808 -9.19 -5.26 -10.90
C PRO A 808 -10.22 -5.37 -12.04
N PHE A 809 -11.34 -4.63 -11.94
CA PHE A 809 -12.38 -4.54 -12.96
C PHE A 809 -12.16 -3.37 -13.90
N ALA A 810 -11.32 -2.39 -13.53
CA ALA A 810 -11.16 -1.17 -14.30
C ALA A 810 -10.59 -1.42 -15.70
N ASN A 811 -11.27 -0.84 -16.68
CA ASN A 811 -10.80 -0.70 -18.05
C ASN A 811 -10.03 0.61 -18.19
N GLU A 812 -8.84 0.67 -17.57
CA GLU A 812 -7.95 1.81 -17.73
C GLU A 812 -7.40 1.86 -19.16
N SER A 813 -7.82 2.86 -19.93
CA SER A 813 -7.41 3.07 -21.32
C SER A 813 -5.90 3.25 -21.45
N GLN A 814 -5.20 2.21 -21.88
CA GLN A 814 -3.93 2.33 -22.60
C GLN A 814 -3.98 1.51 -23.89
N SER A 815 -4.84 1.92 -24.83
CA SER A 815 -4.83 1.38 -26.20
C SER A 815 -3.38 1.40 -26.73
N THR A 816 -2.83 0.23 -27.02
CA THR A 816 -1.58 0.11 -27.76
C THR A 816 -1.93 0.16 -29.23
N GLY A 817 -1.95 1.36 -29.80
CA GLY A 817 -1.84 1.44 -31.25
C GLY A 817 -0.64 0.58 -31.69
N VAL A 818 -0.84 -0.23 -32.73
CA VAL A 818 0.18 -1.14 -33.28
C VAL A 818 1.54 -0.43 -33.36
N ASN A 819 2.54 -0.95 -32.64
CA ASN A 819 3.89 -0.38 -32.59
C ASN A 819 4.95 -1.42 -33.01
N PRO A 820 5.33 -1.48 -34.30
CA PRO A 820 6.35 -2.39 -34.80
C PRO A 820 7.76 -2.15 -34.22
N ASN A 821 7.97 -1.06 -33.47
CA ASN A 821 9.22 -0.72 -32.80
C ASN A 821 9.08 -0.72 -31.28
N TYR A 822 8.09 -1.44 -30.73
CA TYR A 822 7.92 -1.57 -29.29
C TYR A 822 9.21 -2.08 -28.64
N ASN A 823 9.65 -1.40 -27.58
CA ASN A 823 10.91 -1.70 -26.94
C ASN A 823 10.73 -2.66 -25.76
N TYR A 824 10.89 -3.96 -26.02
CA TYR A 824 10.87 -5.00 -25.00
C TYR A 824 12.09 -5.00 -24.06
N ARG A 825 13.09 -4.13 -24.28
CA ARG A 825 14.29 -4.06 -23.44
C ARG A 825 14.19 -3.05 -22.31
N THR A 826 13.07 -2.35 -22.17
CA THR A 826 12.87 -1.36 -21.10
C THR A 826 11.40 -1.32 -20.70
N GLY A 827 11.10 -1.04 -19.44
CA GLY A 827 9.73 -0.87 -18.97
C GLY A 827 9.64 -0.68 -17.47
N SER A 828 8.44 -0.83 -16.92
CA SER A 828 8.21 -0.92 -15.48
C SER A 828 7.94 -2.37 -15.10
N ILE A 829 8.38 -2.77 -13.91
CA ILE A 829 8.15 -4.11 -13.35
C ILE A 829 7.76 -3.95 -11.89
N GLU A 830 6.75 -4.70 -11.47
CA GLU A 830 6.27 -4.71 -10.09
C GLU A 830 6.94 -5.81 -9.24
N ALA A 831 6.84 -5.69 -7.92
CA ALA A 831 7.29 -6.74 -7.01
C ALA A 831 6.27 -7.89 -6.94
N GLY A 832 6.75 -9.11 -6.80
CA GLY A 832 5.92 -10.32 -6.69
C GLY A 832 5.15 -10.47 -5.39
N SER A 833 5.12 -9.48 -4.50
CA SER A 833 4.48 -9.55 -3.17
C SER A 833 2.99 -9.90 -3.23
N VAL A 834 2.31 -9.51 -4.31
CA VAL A 834 0.91 -9.87 -4.59
C VAL A 834 0.69 -11.39 -4.70
N PHE A 835 1.75 -12.11 -5.07
CA PHE A 835 1.78 -13.55 -5.11
C PHE A 835 2.45 -14.14 -3.86
N THR A 836 3.66 -13.67 -3.53
CA THR A 836 4.52 -14.38 -2.55
C THR A 836 3.95 -14.35 -1.14
N LEU A 837 3.35 -13.24 -0.70
CA LEU A 837 2.71 -13.17 0.60
C LEU A 837 1.56 -14.18 0.75
N PRO A 838 0.48 -14.13 -0.07
CA PRO A 838 -0.61 -15.08 0.07
C PRO A 838 -0.19 -16.53 -0.19
N TYR A 839 0.74 -16.77 -1.12
CA TYR A 839 1.25 -18.11 -1.39
C TYR A 839 1.93 -18.71 -0.15
N TRP A 840 2.91 -18.03 0.45
CA TRP A 840 3.62 -18.56 1.61
C TRP A 840 2.76 -18.58 2.87
N MET A 841 1.92 -17.57 3.07
CA MET A 841 0.93 -17.53 4.16
C MET A 841 -0.05 -18.71 4.06
N GLY A 842 -0.61 -18.95 2.87
CA GLY A 842 -1.54 -20.05 2.63
C GLY A 842 -0.90 -21.42 2.86
N ARG A 843 0.39 -21.59 2.52
CA ARG A 843 1.15 -22.81 2.83
C ARG A 843 1.36 -22.99 4.34
N TYR A 844 1.72 -21.92 5.05
CA TYR A 844 1.95 -21.97 6.49
C TYR A 844 0.69 -22.29 7.30
N PHE A 845 -0.47 -21.78 6.90
CA PHE A 845 -1.75 -22.02 7.56
C PHE A 845 -2.52 -23.25 7.02
N GLU A 846 -1.88 -24.06 6.17
CA GLU A 846 -2.47 -25.23 5.49
C GLU A 846 -3.77 -24.94 4.71
N ILE A 847 -3.91 -23.74 4.16
CA ILE A 847 -5.02 -23.41 3.23
C ILE A 847 -4.72 -23.95 1.84
N ILE A 848 -3.44 -23.97 1.48
CA ILE A 848 -2.90 -24.61 0.28
C ILE A 848 -1.75 -25.53 0.66
N LYS A 849 -1.54 -26.58 -0.13
CA LYS A 849 -0.38 -27.48 -0.03
C LYS A 849 0.16 -27.73 -1.41
N GLU A 850 1.44 -27.98 -1.51
CA GLU A 850 2.12 -28.30 -2.76
C GLU A 850 2.75 -29.68 -2.68
#